data_AF-A0A371MJX5-F1
#
_entry.id   AF-A0A371MJX5-F1
#
_cell.length_a   1.000
_cell.length_b   1.000
_cell.length_c   1.000
_cell.angle_alpha   90.00
_cell.angle_beta   90.00
_cell.angle_gamma   90.00
#
_symmetry.space_group_name_H-M   'P 1'
#
loop_
_entity.id
_entity.type
_entity.pdbx_description
1 polymer ?
#
loop_
_entity_poly.entity_id
_entity_poly.type
_entity_poly.pdbx_seq_one_letter_code
_entity_poly.pdbx_strand_id
1 'polypeptide(L)'
;MFDEQSHTSSDESEFSRRQFLGGLTSLAAATSYTLDVPDEIAATVSNDDDGAVQTVSSPDGSLVVRVDVSDGTPTYAVTYEGRRVVEPSGLGFEFAEQPAFGTDLAVAGTERTTVDERWSPVWGQYDEIREHYNELRIGLSETTAPERTVTLAIRVFDDGVGLRYVFPESSGFGDFVVTSEQTEFAFADDFTAWWVENDFNSYEYAYERTSLSEIGDESSFGGAHTPMTMRADDDCYLSVHEASLVDYAAMAVEPVSAGSTTFRSTLAPLPDGTKVTASAPHATPWRTIQVGSSPGDLVGSTLVVNLNEPRDPADFPQGTDWIEPQKFLGVWWLMITGRANWQYQGPQTGNHGAQTKRMKRYMDFASEHGVPSVLVEGWNEGWRTYPGDGSAMDFDESYPDFDIEAVTAYGRSLDPPVAMTAHNETAGNVSNYESQLTSESSPFAFYDDLGINSIKTGYVADSGVTIDGETYNHHCQPLVNHHRLVYREAARHRQMLEVHEPLKPTGERRTFPNVMTREGVLGQEYDSFGYIDPEHHVTFPFTRMLGGPVEYTPGIFDTDSGSGGIETTRAKQLAMYPTYFSGLQMVADLPSSYLADRDATVGVGDVAQAENADLDGVSTAARWAGAQGGQYVPIDPNTVDAGAGLSWTVEGVAEDATYDLHLRYASDGENNAVPEDTSRTATVLVDGAEQGQVTLPPTDYWDDWNAVSTPVSLSAGDNVLAVRLDDGDTGGFNLDAVAVTQTGASMPEPATDPTLGPTVDAFDFIESVPAGPWSDTRVVDAEIGSYSVVARQHDDEWFVGAMTDGNGRALDVPLDFLDDAPGERKGHTENRTGAGHGGSNGRGHTKGTYVLELYSDGTDAAYDSNLDAVRVDEAVVTADTTVLASMVETGGTAMRLRPATNDDLARLPRYRRPDQEVAVEVRDEPFVGESFVTATGSNDGDYIGGTTLRLVVDGDLAATTNVRFEPGATDARDELSYAIETPGEYEVAVETVDGETLADETVTVRPPETVADLGDPSGDDHGPGGYVYPTNGAFEDGAFDLRSVTVEQTPSRYQFSFEVESLYNAFGSSRGFSPQLFLLWVRDPEKQGGADESLDDLGANVTFDAPWHYRLELSGFTKSAVDATGAALTDDEGSTVTLGEAVDTDANTVTLTLDRAAFDGVDAADLEVVAAVQSEDRGSLRPVAETAGEYVFGGAKAGAVDAAPLLADLVAPDGRTQSSVLDYAAGQRATIPFVSLG
;
A
#
# COMPACT_ATOMS: atom_id res chain seq x y z
N MET A 1 -28.15 -58.25 -24.25
CA MET A 1 -29.33 -59.12 -24.43
C MET A 1 -30.51 -58.23 -24.09
N PHE A 2 -31.34 -57.94 -25.09
CA PHE A 2 -32.63 -57.24 -25.11
C PHE A 2 -33.39 -57.27 -23.75
N ASP A 3 -34.11 -56.24 -23.31
CA ASP A 3 -35.16 -55.54 -24.05
C ASP A 3 -35.65 -54.25 -23.35
N GLU A 4 -36.35 -53.45 -24.14
CA GLU A 4 -36.92 -52.11 -23.93
C GLU A 4 -38.27 -52.05 -23.17
N GLN A 5 -38.56 -50.86 -22.63
CA GLN A 5 -39.86 -50.16 -22.50
C GLN A 5 -40.90 -50.55 -21.40
N SER A 6 -41.25 -49.57 -20.54
CA SER A 6 -42.39 -48.66 -20.80
C SER A 6 -42.57 -47.61 -19.69
N HIS A 7 -42.77 -46.35 -20.12
CA HIS A 7 -43.18 -45.21 -19.32
C HIS A 7 -44.67 -45.30 -18.91
N THR A 8 -44.98 -44.84 -17.69
CA THR A 8 -46.20 -44.07 -17.39
C THR A 8 -45.90 -43.02 -16.34
N SER A 9 -46.49 -41.84 -16.58
CA SER A 9 -46.32 -40.51 -16.01
C SER A 9 -46.68 -40.33 -14.53
N SER A 10 -46.32 -39.13 -14.07
CA SER A 10 -46.79 -38.33 -12.92
C SER A 10 -46.04 -38.56 -11.61
N ASP A 11 -44.99 -37.76 -11.41
CA ASP A 11 -44.86 -36.94 -10.21
C ASP A 11 -44.10 -35.66 -10.62
N GLU A 12 -44.78 -34.52 -10.52
CA GLU A 12 -44.15 -33.21 -10.46
C GLU A 12 -43.26 -33.23 -9.22
N SER A 13 -41.94 -33.26 -9.40
CA SER A 13 -41.00 -33.09 -8.30
C SER A 13 -40.98 -31.62 -7.92
N GLU A 14 -41.80 -31.26 -6.93
CA GLU A 14 -41.53 -30.08 -6.08
C GLU A 14 -40.11 -30.23 -5.53
N PHE A 15 -39.16 -29.45 -6.07
CA PHE A 15 -37.88 -29.22 -5.44
C PHE A 15 -38.13 -28.41 -4.16
N SER A 16 -38.42 -29.09 -3.05
CA SER A 16 -38.57 -28.39 -1.76
C SER A 16 -37.19 -27.86 -1.32
N ARG A 17 -37.16 -26.70 -0.66
CA ARG A 17 -35.99 -26.05 0.01
C ARG A 17 -35.05 -27.03 0.74
N ARG A 18 -35.56 -28.18 1.21
CA ARG A 18 -34.78 -29.28 1.81
C ARG A 18 -33.85 -30.06 0.86
N GLN A 19 -34.04 -30.01 -0.46
CA GLN A 19 -33.20 -30.73 -1.41
C GLN A 19 -31.92 -29.95 -1.78
N PHE A 20 -31.95 -28.62 -1.76
CA PHE A 20 -30.75 -27.78 -1.83
C PHE A 20 -30.04 -27.70 -0.46
N LEU A 21 -30.80 -27.48 0.63
CA LEU A 21 -30.28 -27.61 2.01
C LEU A 21 -29.79 -29.04 2.34
N GLY A 22 -30.13 -30.04 1.53
CA GLY A 22 -29.65 -31.41 1.66
C GLY A 22 -28.19 -31.60 1.26
N GLY A 23 -27.61 -30.63 0.53
CA GLY A 23 -26.15 -30.52 0.28
C GLY A 23 -25.45 -29.57 1.25
N LEU A 24 -26.13 -28.50 1.70
CA LEU A 24 -25.63 -27.44 2.61
C LEU A 24 -25.97 -27.69 4.09
N THR A 25 -26.01 -28.96 4.54
CA THR A 25 -26.56 -29.32 5.87
C THR A 25 -25.79 -28.79 7.09
N SER A 26 -24.67 -28.07 6.92
CA SER A 26 -23.76 -27.69 8.02
C SER A 26 -23.63 -26.19 8.30
N LEU A 27 -23.95 -25.30 7.37
CA LEU A 27 -23.72 -23.86 7.56
C LEU A 27 -24.82 -23.21 8.42
N ALA A 28 -24.43 -22.59 9.55
CA ALA A 28 -25.36 -21.92 10.45
C ALA A 28 -25.96 -20.68 9.76
N ALA A 29 -25.17 -19.92 9.00
CA ALA A 29 -25.65 -18.77 8.24
C ALA A 29 -26.71 -19.19 7.19
N ALA A 30 -26.43 -20.17 6.33
CA ALA A 30 -27.37 -20.54 5.25
C ALA A 30 -28.66 -21.24 5.74
N THR A 31 -28.61 -21.96 6.86
CA THR A 31 -29.78 -22.70 7.38
C THR A 31 -30.73 -21.82 8.21
N SER A 32 -30.28 -20.65 8.65
CA SER A 32 -31.02 -19.78 9.59
C SER A 32 -31.35 -18.38 9.05
N TYR A 33 -30.65 -17.91 8.00
CA TYR A 33 -30.88 -16.57 7.48
C TYR A 33 -32.12 -16.54 6.55
N THR A 34 -33.06 -15.68 6.89
CA THR A 34 -34.15 -15.26 6.00
C THR A 34 -34.37 -13.80 6.32
N LEU A 35 -34.28 -12.94 5.32
CA LEU A 35 -34.55 -11.51 5.48
C LEU A 35 -35.95 -11.31 6.08
N ASP A 36 -36.01 -10.62 7.23
CA ASP A 36 -37.27 -10.17 7.82
C ASP A 36 -37.64 -8.83 7.19
N VAL A 37 -38.65 -8.84 6.31
CA VAL A 37 -39.16 -7.60 5.68
C VAL A 37 -40.37 -7.13 6.49
N PRO A 38 -40.33 -5.93 7.11
CA PRO A 38 -41.45 -5.43 7.90
C PRO A 38 -42.76 -5.41 7.12
N ASP A 39 -43.88 -5.79 7.74
CA ASP A 39 -45.21 -5.88 7.11
C ASP A 39 -45.60 -4.60 6.32
N GLU A 40 -45.22 -3.42 6.83
CA GLU A 40 -45.46 -2.12 6.19
C GLU A 40 -44.64 -1.93 4.90
N ILE A 41 -43.43 -2.47 4.87
CA ILE A 41 -42.59 -2.49 3.67
C ILE A 41 -43.07 -3.57 2.70
N ALA A 42 -43.44 -4.75 3.18
CA ALA A 42 -43.93 -5.86 2.36
C ALA A 42 -45.36 -5.66 1.81
N ALA A 43 -46.10 -4.66 2.28
CA ALA A 43 -47.47 -4.39 1.83
C ALA A 43 -47.53 -4.13 0.31
N THR A 44 -48.51 -4.78 -0.36
CA THR A 44 -48.76 -4.54 -1.79
C THR A 44 -49.36 -3.16 -2.00
N VAL A 45 -48.74 -2.36 -2.88
CA VAL A 45 -49.24 -1.04 -3.27
C VAL A 45 -50.27 -1.19 -4.39
N SER A 46 -51.54 -0.91 -4.09
CA SER A 46 -52.60 -0.84 -5.11
C SER A 46 -53.69 0.14 -4.71
N ASN A 47 -53.99 1.12 -5.57
CA ASN A 47 -54.96 2.20 -5.36
C ASN A 47 -55.29 2.93 -6.68
N ASP A 48 -56.17 3.94 -6.62
CA ASP A 48 -56.63 4.70 -7.79
C ASP A 48 -55.56 5.66 -8.39
N ASP A 49 -54.37 5.76 -7.81
CA ASP A 49 -53.23 6.54 -8.36
C ASP A 49 -52.34 5.62 -9.21
N ASP A 50 -52.92 5.11 -10.30
CA ASP A 50 -52.39 4.08 -11.19
C ASP A 50 -51.86 4.63 -12.53
N GLY A 51 -51.51 5.92 -12.56
CA GLY A 51 -50.97 6.56 -13.77
C GLY A 51 -49.68 5.89 -14.23
N ALA A 52 -49.58 5.58 -15.53
CA ALA A 52 -48.43 4.88 -16.12
C ALA A 52 -47.11 5.67 -16.06
N VAL A 53 -47.17 6.97 -15.77
CA VAL A 53 -46.00 7.84 -15.59
C VAL A 53 -46.05 8.43 -14.19
N GLN A 54 -44.98 8.22 -13.44
CA GLN A 54 -44.85 8.69 -12.07
C GLN A 54 -43.56 9.49 -11.92
N THR A 55 -43.56 10.48 -11.03
CA THR A 55 -42.39 11.34 -10.79
C THR A 55 -42.19 11.60 -9.31
N VAL A 56 -40.97 11.72 -8.84
CA VAL A 56 -40.65 12.15 -7.46
C VAL A 56 -39.41 13.03 -7.51
N SER A 57 -39.39 14.07 -6.68
CA SER A 57 -38.28 15.03 -6.62
C SER A 57 -37.62 15.00 -5.25
N SER A 58 -36.36 15.39 -5.15
CA SER A 58 -35.72 15.67 -3.87
C SER A 58 -36.49 16.77 -3.10
N PRO A 59 -36.32 16.85 -1.78
CA PRO A 59 -36.90 17.93 -0.98
C PRO A 59 -36.56 19.36 -1.47
N ASP A 60 -35.35 19.60 -1.94
CA ASP A 60 -34.93 20.89 -2.52
C ASP A 60 -35.34 21.08 -3.99
N GLY A 61 -35.74 20.00 -4.68
CA GLY A 61 -36.14 19.96 -6.07
C GLY A 61 -35.00 19.91 -7.09
N SER A 62 -33.74 19.77 -6.66
CA SER A 62 -32.56 19.63 -7.54
C SER A 62 -32.58 18.30 -8.31
N LEU A 63 -33.04 17.22 -7.69
CA LEU A 63 -33.18 15.89 -8.27
C LEU A 63 -34.62 15.58 -8.64
N VAL A 64 -34.81 14.94 -9.79
CA VAL A 64 -36.10 14.41 -10.23
C VAL A 64 -35.93 13.02 -10.83
N VAL A 65 -36.64 12.05 -10.27
CA VAL A 65 -36.77 10.70 -10.82
C VAL A 65 -38.12 10.57 -11.52
N ARG A 66 -38.09 10.10 -12.77
CA ARG A 66 -39.29 9.79 -13.56
C ARG A 66 -39.33 8.29 -13.82
N VAL A 67 -40.45 7.65 -13.50
CA VAL A 67 -40.75 6.26 -13.86
C VAL A 67 -41.82 6.24 -14.95
N ASP A 68 -41.60 5.47 -16.02
CA ASP A 68 -42.52 5.34 -17.16
C ASP A 68 -42.78 3.85 -17.45
N VAL A 69 -44.04 3.45 -17.47
CA VAL A 69 -44.52 2.08 -17.74
C VAL A 69 -45.56 2.11 -18.88
N SER A 70 -45.62 3.19 -19.66
CA SER A 70 -46.70 3.42 -20.63
C SER A 70 -46.77 2.40 -21.76
N ASP A 71 -45.66 1.73 -22.07
CA ASP A 71 -45.56 0.70 -23.10
C ASP A 71 -45.51 -0.74 -22.53
N GLY A 72 -45.70 -0.89 -21.21
CA GLY A 72 -45.64 -2.16 -20.51
C GLY A 72 -44.24 -2.58 -20.05
N THR A 73 -43.18 -1.83 -20.36
CA THR A 73 -41.82 -2.06 -19.87
C THR A 73 -41.44 -0.94 -18.92
N PRO A 74 -41.19 -1.21 -17.63
CA PRO A 74 -40.88 -0.15 -16.66
C PRO A 74 -39.47 0.40 -16.92
N THR A 75 -39.38 1.72 -17.02
CA THR A 75 -38.09 2.44 -17.08
C THR A 75 -38.05 3.57 -16.06
N TYR A 76 -36.86 3.93 -15.60
CA TYR A 76 -36.64 5.14 -14.80
C TYR A 76 -35.59 6.06 -15.44
N ALA A 77 -35.66 7.35 -15.15
CA ALA A 77 -34.66 8.34 -15.56
C ALA A 77 -34.41 9.35 -14.42
N VAL A 78 -33.18 9.84 -14.32
CA VAL A 78 -32.74 10.77 -13.26
C VAL A 78 -32.25 12.08 -13.87
N THR A 79 -32.77 13.19 -13.36
CA THR A 79 -32.40 14.55 -13.77
C THR A 79 -31.89 15.32 -12.55
N TYR A 80 -30.70 15.92 -12.64
CA TYR A 80 -30.06 16.75 -11.61
C TYR A 80 -29.91 18.18 -12.15
N GLU A 81 -30.42 19.16 -11.42
CA GLU A 81 -30.43 20.59 -11.79
C GLU A 81 -30.93 20.87 -13.22
N GLY A 82 -31.89 20.06 -13.69
CA GLY A 82 -32.44 20.16 -15.05
C GLY A 82 -31.62 19.46 -16.14
N ARG A 83 -30.43 18.94 -15.82
CA ARG A 83 -29.62 18.07 -16.69
C ARG A 83 -30.02 16.62 -16.51
N ARG A 84 -30.21 15.90 -17.61
CA ARG A 84 -30.40 14.45 -17.60
C ARG A 84 -29.05 13.78 -17.33
N VAL A 85 -28.96 12.98 -16.28
CA VAL A 85 -27.73 12.24 -15.91
C VAL A 85 -27.87 10.74 -16.14
N VAL A 86 -29.08 10.21 -15.95
CA VAL A 86 -29.45 8.82 -16.30
C VAL A 86 -30.67 8.85 -17.21
N GLU A 87 -30.51 8.37 -18.43
CA GLU A 87 -31.55 8.17 -19.44
C GLU A 87 -32.51 7.02 -19.08
N PRO A 88 -33.66 6.89 -19.77
CA PRO A 88 -34.61 5.80 -19.50
C PRO A 88 -33.93 4.44 -19.45
N SER A 89 -33.88 3.88 -18.25
CA SER A 89 -33.14 2.67 -17.90
C SER A 89 -34.11 1.57 -17.47
N GLY A 90 -33.94 0.36 -18.00
CA GLY A 90 -34.80 -0.79 -17.74
C GLY A 90 -34.79 -1.27 -16.29
N LEU A 91 -35.89 -1.92 -15.90
CA LEU A 91 -36.08 -2.54 -14.59
C LEU A 91 -36.69 -3.94 -14.80
N GLY A 92 -36.16 -4.98 -14.17
CA GLY A 92 -36.72 -6.33 -14.29
C GLY A 92 -35.85 -7.44 -13.72
N PHE A 93 -36.30 -8.68 -13.93
CA PHE A 93 -35.64 -9.89 -13.43
C PHE A 93 -35.84 -11.07 -14.38
N GLU A 94 -34.84 -11.94 -14.41
CA GLU A 94 -34.93 -13.30 -14.92
C GLU A 94 -34.81 -14.32 -13.79
N PHE A 95 -35.52 -15.44 -13.93
CA PHE A 95 -35.58 -16.50 -12.92
C PHE A 95 -35.35 -17.86 -13.56
N ALA A 96 -34.80 -18.81 -12.79
CA ALA A 96 -34.49 -20.15 -13.29
C ALA A 96 -35.75 -20.97 -13.61
N GLU A 97 -36.78 -20.90 -12.75
CA GLU A 97 -37.98 -21.75 -12.82
C GLU A 97 -39.28 -20.94 -12.97
N GLN A 98 -39.17 -19.63 -13.21
CA GLN A 98 -40.32 -18.75 -13.41
C GLN A 98 -40.12 -17.87 -14.66
N PRO A 99 -41.20 -17.41 -15.33
CA PRO A 99 -41.07 -16.42 -16.40
C PRO A 99 -40.37 -15.15 -15.91
N ALA A 100 -39.65 -14.48 -16.81
CA ALA A 100 -39.07 -13.17 -16.53
C ALA A 100 -40.15 -12.16 -16.09
N PHE A 101 -39.75 -11.17 -15.30
CA PHE A 101 -40.60 -10.06 -14.85
C PHE A 101 -39.99 -8.76 -15.37
N GLY A 102 -40.73 -7.99 -16.17
CA GLY A 102 -40.18 -6.77 -16.80
C GLY A 102 -40.92 -6.30 -18.05
N THR A 103 -41.88 -7.07 -18.56
CA THR A 103 -42.75 -6.67 -19.68
C THR A 103 -44.22 -6.89 -19.34
N ASP A 104 -45.12 -6.32 -20.12
CA ASP A 104 -46.57 -6.39 -19.93
C ASP A 104 -47.01 -5.94 -18.52
N LEU A 105 -46.29 -4.98 -17.92
CA LEU A 105 -46.59 -4.43 -16.61
C LEU A 105 -47.52 -3.21 -16.69
N ALA A 106 -48.32 -3.00 -15.65
CA ALA A 106 -49.03 -1.77 -15.40
C ALA A 106 -48.81 -1.29 -13.97
N VAL A 107 -48.96 0.00 -13.74
CA VAL A 107 -48.99 0.56 -12.39
C VAL A 107 -50.31 0.14 -11.75
N ALA A 108 -50.25 -0.54 -10.60
CA ALA A 108 -51.40 -0.98 -9.81
C ALA A 108 -51.82 0.04 -8.74
N GLY A 109 -50.94 1.00 -8.43
CA GLY A 109 -51.15 2.10 -7.51
C GLY A 109 -49.82 2.73 -7.10
N THR A 110 -49.89 3.88 -6.42
CA THR A 110 -48.71 4.57 -5.90
C THR A 110 -48.92 5.17 -4.52
N GLU A 111 -47.83 5.27 -3.75
CA GLU A 111 -47.81 5.89 -2.43
C GLU A 111 -46.63 6.86 -2.33
N ARG A 112 -46.83 7.95 -1.60
CA ARG A 112 -45.85 9.04 -1.45
C ARG A 112 -45.74 9.45 -0.01
N THR A 113 -44.51 9.54 0.48
CA THR A 113 -44.19 9.97 1.83
C THR A 113 -43.00 10.93 1.79
N THR A 114 -42.87 11.73 2.83
CA THR A 114 -41.70 12.59 3.06
C THR A 114 -41.21 12.30 4.46
N VAL A 115 -39.92 12.09 4.59
CA VAL A 115 -39.23 11.90 5.88
C VAL A 115 -38.24 13.04 6.06
N ASP A 116 -38.22 13.61 7.26
CA ASP A 116 -37.24 14.62 7.69
C ASP A 116 -36.93 14.34 9.17
N GLU A 117 -35.98 13.45 9.39
CA GLU A 117 -35.57 13.01 10.71
C GLU A 117 -34.08 13.22 10.92
N ARG A 118 -33.65 13.15 12.19
CA ARG A 118 -32.25 13.27 12.59
C ARG A 118 -31.93 12.14 13.55
N TRP A 119 -30.75 11.54 13.39
CA TRP A 119 -30.29 10.46 14.25
C TRP A 119 -28.79 10.63 14.54
N SER A 120 -28.37 10.22 15.73
CA SER A 120 -26.96 10.23 16.12
C SER A 120 -26.36 8.83 15.91
N PRO A 121 -25.30 8.69 15.10
CA PRO A 121 -24.58 7.43 15.03
C PRO A 121 -23.86 7.14 16.36
N VAL A 122 -23.49 5.87 16.60
CA VAL A 122 -22.61 5.53 17.74
C VAL A 122 -21.24 6.20 17.55
N TRP A 123 -20.75 6.17 16.32
CA TRP A 123 -19.58 6.88 15.84
C TRP A 123 -19.71 7.09 14.33
N GLY A 124 -19.02 8.07 13.76
CA GLY A 124 -19.13 8.37 12.34
C GLY A 124 -18.31 9.58 11.92
N GLN A 125 -18.65 10.09 10.73
CA GLN A 125 -18.12 11.34 10.17
C GLN A 125 -18.78 12.60 10.77
N TYR A 126 -19.94 12.41 11.43
CA TYR A 126 -20.79 13.48 11.98
C TYR A 126 -21.44 13.03 13.28
N ASP A 127 -21.65 13.96 14.22
CA ASP A 127 -22.38 13.73 15.48
C ASP A 127 -23.90 13.50 15.28
N GLU A 128 -24.44 14.04 14.19
CA GLU A 128 -25.85 13.93 13.84
C GLU A 128 -26.00 13.84 12.32
N ILE A 129 -26.71 12.82 11.85
CA ILE A 129 -27.04 12.61 10.45
C ILE A 129 -28.51 12.96 10.23
N ARG A 130 -28.80 13.71 9.16
CA ARG A 130 -30.16 14.03 8.74
C ARG A 130 -30.61 13.03 7.68
N GLU A 131 -31.77 12.43 7.90
CA GLU A 131 -32.46 11.57 6.95
C GLU A 131 -33.62 12.36 6.34
N HIS A 132 -33.39 12.97 5.17
CA HIS A 132 -34.36 13.86 4.52
C HIS A 132 -34.57 13.47 3.07
N TYR A 133 -35.72 12.87 2.78
CA TYR A 133 -36.06 12.40 1.44
C TYR A 133 -37.56 12.47 1.16
N ASN A 134 -37.89 12.49 -0.13
CA ASN A 134 -39.23 12.14 -0.62
C ASN A 134 -39.19 10.70 -1.15
N GLU A 135 -40.18 9.90 -0.77
CA GLU A 135 -40.33 8.52 -1.22
C GLU A 135 -41.54 8.36 -2.14
N LEU A 136 -41.35 7.53 -3.16
CA LEU A 136 -42.37 7.06 -4.07
C LEU A 136 -42.32 5.53 -4.12
N ARG A 137 -43.42 4.89 -3.72
CA ARG A 137 -43.63 3.45 -3.87
C ARG A 137 -44.62 3.20 -4.98
N ILE A 138 -44.28 2.33 -5.94
CA ILE A 138 -45.08 2.04 -7.13
C ILE A 138 -45.36 0.54 -7.17
N GLY A 139 -46.63 0.15 -7.11
CA GLY A 139 -47.02 -1.23 -7.37
C GLY A 139 -46.97 -1.50 -8.88
N LEU A 140 -46.16 -2.46 -9.31
CA LEU A 140 -46.05 -2.93 -10.68
C LEU A 140 -46.66 -4.34 -10.77
N SER A 141 -47.70 -4.50 -11.58
CA SER A 141 -48.38 -5.79 -11.75
C SER A 141 -48.37 -6.24 -13.21
N GLU A 142 -48.12 -7.53 -13.44
CA GLU A 142 -48.28 -8.14 -14.75
C GLU A 142 -49.76 -8.09 -15.17
N THR A 143 -50.00 -7.63 -16.40
CA THR A 143 -51.36 -7.55 -16.98
C THR A 143 -51.83 -8.86 -17.58
N THR A 144 -50.95 -9.87 -17.62
CA THR A 144 -51.22 -11.22 -18.09
C THR A 144 -50.74 -12.25 -17.08
N ALA A 145 -51.23 -13.49 -17.19
CA ALA A 145 -50.79 -14.58 -16.30
C ALA A 145 -49.25 -14.72 -16.35
N PRO A 146 -48.56 -14.85 -15.20
CA PRO A 146 -49.12 -15.22 -13.89
C PRO A 146 -49.67 -14.09 -12.99
N GLU A 147 -49.77 -12.85 -13.47
CA GLU A 147 -50.33 -11.69 -12.73
C GLU A 147 -49.54 -11.37 -11.45
N ARG A 148 -48.20 -11.57 -11.47
CA ARG A 148 -47.33 -11.27 -10.33
C ARG A 148 -47.22 -9.77 -10.09
N THR A 149 -46.88 -9.39 -8.86
CA THR A 149 -46.75 -7.99 -8.45
C THR A 149 -45.47 -7.74 -7.66
N VAL A 150 -44.78 -6.64 -7.97
CA VAL A 150 -43.59 -6.14 -7.26
C VAL A 150 -43.85 -4.67 -6.88
N THR A 151 -43.35 -4.22 -5.74
CA THR A 151 -43.33 -2.79 -5.40
C THR A 151 -41.94 -2.22 -5.68
N LEU A 152 -41.85 -1.21 -6.55
CA LEU A 152 -40.65 -0.40 -6.73
C LEU A 152 -40.67 0.75 -5.72
N ALA A 153 -39.74 0.76 -4.77
CA ALA A 153 -39.56 1.85 -3.81
C ALA A 153 -38.40 2.75 -4.24
N ILE A 154 -38.63 4.05 -4.29
CA ILE A 154 -37.65 5.06 -4.68
C ILE A 154 -37.60 6.12 -3.60
N ARG A 155 -36.42 6.40 -3.05
CA ARG A 155 -36.15 7.51 -2.13
C ARG A 155 -35.25 8.52 -2.83
N VAL A 156 -35.62 9.79 -2.80
CA VAL A 156 -34.86 10.88 -3.42
C VAL A 156 -34.47 11.86 -2.32
N PHE A 157 -33.17 11.90 -2.05
CA PHE A 157 -32.49 12.85 -1.17
C PHE A 157 -31.99 14.03 -2.02
N ASP A 158 -31.52 15.09 -1.37
CA ASP A 158 -30.91 16.23 -2.09
C ASP A 158 -29.57 15.83 -2.74
N ASP A 159 -28.89 14.81 -2.22
CA ASP A 159 -27.57 14.29 -2.62
C ASP A 159 -27.61 12.94 -3.38
N GLY A 160 -28.80 12.42 -3.69
CA GLY A 160 -28.91 11.21 -4.51
C GLY A 160 -30.23 10.45 -4.45
N VAL A 161 -30.23 9.31 -5.12
CA VAL A 161 -31.40 8.44 -5.32
C VAL A 161 -31.09 7.04 -4.81
N GLY A 162 -32.02 6.44 -4.07
CA GLY A 162 -32.04 5.00 -3.78
C GLY A 162 -33.27 4.34 -4.42
N LEU A 163 -33.09 3.23 -5.13
CA LEU A 163 -34.17 2.40 -5.69
C LEU A 163 -34.07 0.95 -5.22
N ARG A 164 -35.18 0.31 -4.84
CA ARG A 164 -35.21 -1.13 -4.53
C ARG A 164 -36.51 -1.80 -4.94
N TYR A 165 -36.46 -3.10 -5.14
CA TYR A 165 -37.64 -3.93 -5.38
C TYR A 165 -38.07 -4.61 -4.08
N VAL A 166 -39.37 -4.62 -3.82
CA VAL A 166 -39.98 -5.38 -2.74
C VAL A 166 -40.93 -6.39 -3.37
N PHE A 167 -40.79 -7.65 -2.97
CA PHE A 167 -41.63 -8.78 -3.35
C PHE A 167 -42.61 -9.05 -2.21
N PRO A 168 -43.87 -8.59 -2.24
CA PRO A 168 -44.85 -8.86 -1.19
C PRO A 168 -45.12 -10.35 -0.96
N GLU A 169 -45.62 -10.75 0.22
CA GLU A 169 -46.09 -12.13 0.45
C GLU A 169 -47.19 -12.53 -0.57
N SER A 170 -48.07 -11.58 -0.92
CA SER A 170 -49.12 -11.74 -1.94
C SER A 170 -48.66 -11.51 -3.39
N SER A 171 -47.36 -11.45 -3.65
CA SER A 171 -46.77 -11.10 -4.95
C SER A 171 -46.99 -12.13 -6.05
N GLY A 172 -47.30 -13.38 -5.70
CA GLY A 172 -47.41 -14.49 -6.64
C GLY A 172 -46.07 -15.14 -7.01
N PHE A 173 -44.93 -14.68 -6.46
CA PHE A 173 -43.62 -15.30 -6.69
C PHE A 173 -43.38 -16.54 -5.81
N GLY A 174 -43.87 -16.56 -4.57
CA GLY A 174 -43.57 -17.64 -3.62
C GLY A 174 -42.07 -17.80 -3.40
N ASP A 175 -41.55 -19.01 -3.59
CA ASP A 175 -40.10 -19.27 -3.66
C ASP A 175 -39.58 -18.99 -5.07
N PHE A 176 -38.47 -18.26 -5.19
CA PHE A 176 -37.89 -17.89 -6.48
C PHE A 176 -36.35 -17.95 -6.46
N VAL A 177 -35.78 -18.16 -7.64
CA VAL A 177 -34.33 -18.20 -7.87
C VAL A 177 -34.00 -17.22 -8.99
N VAL A 178 -33.29 -16.14 -8.64
CA VAL A 178 -32.86 -15.09 -9.57
C VAL A 178 -31.66 -15.59 -10.36
N THR A 179 -31.72 -15.46 -11.69
CA THR A 179 -30.59 -15.72 -12.59
C THR A 179 -29.98 -14.43 -13.12
N SER A 180 -30.76 -13.36 -13.21
CA SER A 180 -30.29 -12.02 -13.55
C SER A 180 -31.23 -10.97 -12.99
N GLU A 181 -30.66 -9.92 -12.41
CA GLU A 181 -31.34 -8.65 -12.18
C GLU A 181 -31.07 -7.74 -13.40
N GLN A 182 -32.12 -7.16 -13.96
CA GLN A 182 -32.08 -6.38 -15.21
C GLN A 182 -32.17 -4.87 -14.93
N THR A 183 -31.62 -4.42 -13.80
CA THR A 183 -31.58 -2.99 -13.46
C THR A 183 -30.51 -2.31 -14.31
N GLU A 184 -30.90 -1.35 -15.13
CA GLU A 184 -29.97 -0.60 -15.98
C GLU A 184 -29.61 0.77 -15.41
N PHE A 185 -28.47 1.28 -15.84
CA PHE A 185 -27.95 2.63 -15.63
C PHE A 185 -27.49 3.15 -17.00
N ALA A 186 -28.41 3.75 -17.75
CA ALA A 186 -28.12 4.36 -19.04
C ALA A 186 -27.57 5.78 -18.83
N PHE A 187 -26.25 5.94 -18.76
CA PHE A 187 -25.66 7.26 -18.57
C PHE A 187 -25.87 8.16 -19.79
N ALA A 188 -26.12 9.44 -19.55
CA ALA A 188 -26.54 10.37 -20.59
C ALA A 188 -25.44 10.75 -21.60
N ASP A 189 -24.18 10.50 -21.27
CA ASP A 189 -23.01 10.71 -22.13
C ASP A 189 -21.89 9.72 -21.77
N ASP A 190 -20.78 9.78 -22.51
CA ASP A 190 -19.57 9.00 -22.28
C ASP A 190 -18.67 9.65 -21.22
N PHE A 191 -19.11 9.61 -19.96
CA PHE A 191 -18.42 10.24 -18.83
C PHE A 191 -17.05 9.60 -18.55
N THR A 192 -16.12 10.38 -18.00
CA THR A 192 -14.88 9.83 -17.40
C THR A 192 -15.23 9.11 -16.10
N ALA A 193 -14.73 7.90 -15.91
CA ALA A 193 -15.00 7.05 -14.77
C ALA A 193 -13.71 6.58 -14.08
N TRP A 194 -13.78 6.44 -12.75
CA TRP A 194 -12.78 5.78 -11.91
C TRP A 194 -13.39 4.49 -11.38
N TRP A 195 -12.75 3.36 -11.68
CA TRP A 195 -13.31 2.04 -11.44
C TRP A 195 -12.24 0.98 -11.21
N VAL A 196 -12.65 -0.16 -10.64
CA VAL A 196 -11.85 -1.38 -10.54
C VAL A 196 -12.64 -2.53 -11.17
N GLU A 197 -11.96 -3.52 -11.72
CA GLU A 197 -12.58 -4.66 -12.38
C GLU A 197 -13.55 -5.41 -11.44
N ASN A 198 -14.61 -6.02 -11.99
CA ASN A 198 -15.62 -6.72 -11.20
C ASN A 198 -15.26 -8.17 -10.82
N ASP A 199 -14.03 -8.44 -10.37
CA ASP A 199 -13.68 -9.78 -9.84
C ASP A 199 -14.46 -10.08 -8.56
N PHE A 200 -15.31 -11.10 -8.57
CA PHE A 200 -16.08 -11.45 -7.38
C PHE A 200 -15.28 -12.10 -6.24
N ASN A 201 -13.96 -12.30 -6.42
CA ASN A 201 -13.06 -12.80 -5.37
C ASN A 201 -12.17 -11.72 -4.73
N SER A 202 -12.03 -10.53 -5.32
CA SER A 202 -11.21 -9.47 -4.74
C SER A 202 -11.68 -8.06 -5.14
N TYR A 203 -11.32 -7.07 -4.32
CA TYR A 203 -11.42 -5.65 -4.63
C TYR A 203 -10.04 -4.98 -4.79
N GLU A 204 -8.95 -5.75 -4.66
CA GLU A 204 -7.58 -5.27 -4.53
C GLU A 204 -6.96 -5.07 -5.91
N TYR A 205 -7.48 -4.07 -6.61
CA TYR A 205 -7.03 -3.66 -7.92
C TYR A 205 -6.65 -2.18 -7.91
N ALA A 206 -5.73 -1.82 -8.81
CA ALA A 206 -5.48 -0.44 -9.13
C ALA A 206 -6.74 0.16 -9.77
N TYR A 207 -7.00 1.44 -9.49
CA TYR A 207 -8.12 2.14 -10.09
C TYR A 207 -7.76 2.56 -11.51
N GLU A 208 -8.63 2.22 -12.45
CA GLU A 208 -8.55 2.65 -13.84
C GLU A 208 -9.29 3.97 -14.05
N ARG A 209 -8.76 4.83 -14.93
CA ARG A 209 -9.39 6.09 -15.34
C ARG A 209 -9.65 6.10 -16.84
N THR A 210 -10.88 5.80 -17.25
CA THR A 210 -11.26 5.69 -18.67
C THR A 210 -12.59 6.38 -18.97
N SER A 211 -12.98 6.45 -20.24
CA SER A 211 -14.35 6.78 -20.61
C SER A 211 -15.26 5.57 -20.35
N LEU A 212 -16.54 5.79 -20.05
CA LEU A 212 -17.50 4.71 -19.81
C LEU A 212 -17.53 3.65 -20.92
N SER A 213 -17.43 4.08 -22.18
CA SER A 213 -17.49 3.18 -23.35
C SER A 213 -16.31 2.21 -23.43
N GLU A 214 -15.19 2.50 -22.76
CA GLU A 214 -13.95 1.71 -22.78
C GLU A 214 -13.94 0.60 -21.73
N ILE A 215 -14.71 0.73 -20.63
CA ILE A 215 -14.70 -0.21 -19.49
C ILE A 215 -14.87 -1.67 -19.91
N GLY A 216 -15.78 -1.94 -20.84
CA GLY A 216 -16.06 -3.32 -21.27
C GLY A 216 -14.94 -3.98 -22.07
N ASP A 217 -14.07 -3.18 -22.70
CA ASP A 217 -12.93 -3.66 -23.48
C ASP A 217 -11.66 -3.75 -22.62
N GLU A 218 -11.51 -2.86 -21.63
CA GLU A 218 -10.36 -2.82 -20.70
C GLU A 218 -10.50 -3.79 -19.52
N SER A 219 -11.73 -4.09 -19.07
CA SER A 219 -11.95 -4.99 -17.92
C SER A 219 -11.78 -6.45 -18.30
N SER A 220 -10.89 -7.16 -17.59
CA SER A 220 -10.70 -8.61 -17.71
C SER A 220 -11.94 -9.41 -17.31
N PHE A 221 -12.84 -8.82 -16.51
CA PHE A 221 -14.10 -9.42 -16.02
C PHE A 221 -15.35 -8.84 -16.70
N GLY A 222 -15.16 -7.96 -17.69
CA GLY A 222 -16.21 -7.40 -18.54
C GLY A 222 -17.01 -6.26 -17.92
N GLY A 223 -16.68 -5.82 -16.71
CA GLY A 223 -17.36 -4.72 -16.02
C GLY A 223 -16.57 -4.13 -14.86
N ALA A 224 -17.26 -3.37 -14.02
CA ALA A 224 -16.70 -2.64 -12.90
C ALA A 224 -17.42 -2.98 -11.59
N HIS A 225 -16.66 -3.08 -10.50
CA HIS A 225 -17.25 -3.06 -9.16
C HIS A 225 -17.84 -1.67 -8.86
N THR A 226 -18.59 -1.60 -7.77
CA THR A 226 -19.09 -0.34 -7.23
C THR A 226 -18.50 -0.09 -5.83
N PRO A 227 -18.34 1.16 -5.35
CA PRO A 227 -18.77 2.42 -5.97
C PRO A 227 -17.98 2.75 -7.25
N MET A 228 -18.69 2.93 -8.37
CA MET A 228 -18.12 3.38 -9.63
C MET A 228 -18.39 4.87 -9.74
N THR A 229 -17.34 5.69 -9.64
CA THR A 229 -17.44 7.15 -9.61
C THR A 229 -17.09 7.74 -10.97
N MET A 230 -17.72 8.85 -11.32
CA MET A 230 -17.62 9.44 -12.65
C MET A 230 -17.82 10.94 -12.62
N ARG A 231 -17.13 11.63 -13.54
CA ARG A 231 -17.28 13.06 -13.79
C ARG A 231 -18.09 13.25 -15.07
N ALA A 232 -19.29 13.79 -14.92
CA ALA A 232 -20.16 14.11 -16.05
C ALA A 232 -19.87 15.50 -16.64
N ASP A 233 -19.32 16.41 -15.83
CA ASP A 233 -18.88 17.77 -16.18
C ASP A 233 -18.05 18.36 -15.04
N ASP A 234 -17.54 19.58 -15.21
CA ASP A 234 -16.77 20.30 -14.18
C ASP A 234 -17.55 20.50 -12.87
N ASP A 235 -18.87 20.72 -12.95
CA ASP A 235 -19.76 20.93 -11.80
C ASP A 235 -20.75 19.75 -11.58
N CYS A 236 -20.41 18.54 -12.03
CA CYS A 236 -21.32 17.39 -11.92
C CYS A 236 -20.57 16.06 -11.80
N TYR A 237 -20.60 15.48 -10.60
CA TYR A 237 -20.03 14.18 -10.28
C TYR A 237 -21.13 13.21 -9.87
N LEU A 238 -20.95 11.93 -10.19
CA LEU A 238 -21.91 10.85 -9.94
C LEU A 238 -21.19 9.63 -9.38
N SER A 239 -21.87 8.82 -8.57
CA SER A 239 -21.39 7.49 -8.20
C SER A 239 -22.53 6.47 -8.16
N VAL A 240 -22.33 5.31 -8.78
CA VAL A 240 -23.28 4.18 -8.73
C VAL A 240 -22.80 3.17 -7.71
N HIS A 241 -23.68 2.78 -6.80
CA HIS A 241 -23.40 1.83 -5.73
C HIS A 241 -24.67 1.11 -5.24
N GLU A 242 -24.59 0.44 -4.09
CA GLU A 242 -25.72 -0.17 -3.41
C GLU A 242 -25.69 0.06 -1.90
N ALA A 243 -26.83 -0.06 -1.23
CA ALA A 243 -26.95 0.09 0.22
C ALA A 243 -27.83 -1.01 0.83
N SER A 244 -27.54 -1.37 2.08
CA SER A 244 -28.26 -2.41 2.82
C SER A 244 -28.19 -3.79 2.15
N LEU A 245 -26.99 -4.24 1.79
CA LEU A 245 -26.77 -5.59 1.25
C LEU A 245 -27.01 -6.65 2.33
N VAL A 246 -28.17 -7.32 2.25
CA VAL A 246 -28.65 -8.32 3.21
C VAL A 246 -29.37 -9.44 2.45
N ASP A 247 -28.98 -10.70 2.68
CA ASP A 247 -29.60 -11.88 2.08
C ASP A 247 -29.83 -11.79 0.56
N TYR A 248 -28.82 -11.26 -0.13
CA TYR A 248 -28.78 -11.04 -1.57
C TYR A 248 -27.33 -11.09 -2.04
N ALA A 249 -27.09 -11.28 -3.34
CA ALA A 249 -25.74 -11.25 -3.91
C ALA A 249 -25.28 -9.80 -4.14
N ALA A 250 -23.98 -9.52 -3.95
CA ALA A 250 -23.43 -8.20 -4.24
C ALA A 250 -23.56 -7.86 -5.74
N MET A 251 -23.73 -6.57 -6.03
CA MET A 251 -23.85 -6.02 -7.37
C MET A 251 -22.51 -5.46 -7.88
N ALA A 252 -22.14 -5.82 -9.10
CA ALA A 252 -21.25 -5.04 -9.95
C ALA A 252 -22.04 -4.53 -11.17
N VAL A 253 -21.40 -3.82 -12.10
CA VAL A 253 -22.05 -3.30 -13.31
C VAL A 253 -21.27 -3.68 -14.56
N GLU A 254 -21.98 -4.11 -15.60
CA GLU A 254 -21.40 -4.45 -16.91
C GLU A 254 -22.08 -3.63 -18.01
N PRO A 255 -21.36 -3.17 -19.05
CA PRO A 255 -21.98 -2.52 -20.19
C PRO A 255 -22.86 -3.53 -20.95
N VAL A 256 -24.03 -3.10 -21.41
CA VAL A 256 -24.98 -4.00 -22.11
C VAL A 256 -24.46 -4.48 -23.47
N SER A 257 -23.43 -3.83 -24.00
CA SER A 257 -22.63 -4.23 -25.14
C SER A 257 -21.31 -3.45 -25.16
N ALA A 258 -20.26 -3.97 -25.81
CA ALA A 258 -19.01 -3.23 -26.02
C ALA A 258 -19.25 -1.81 -26.59
N GLY A 259 -18.54 -0.80 -26.06
CA GLY A 259 -18.71 0.61 -26.42
C GLY A 259 -19.99 1.28 -25.89
N SER A 260 -20.76 0.64 -25.01
CA SER A 260 -22.01 1.20 -24.48
C SER A 260 -21.80 2.06 -23.24
N THR A 261 -22.52 3.17 -23.15
CA THR A 261 -22.68 3.97 -21.91
C THR A 261 -23.88 3.50 -21.08
N THR A 262 -24.57 2.43 -21.50
CA THR A 262 -25.62 1.78 -20.71
C THR A 262 -25.04 0.59 -19.99
N PHE A 263 -25.09 0.64 -18.67
CA PHE A 263 -24.65 -0.43 -17.79
C PHE A 263 -25.85 -1.19 -17.22
N ARG A 264 -25.63 -2.42 -16.79
CA ARG A 264 -26.60 -3.27 -16.13
C ARG A 264 -26.01 -3.89 -14.87
N SER A 265 -26.83 -4.04 -13.84
CA SER A 265 -26.48 -4.81 -12.66
C SER A 265 -26.06 -6.24 -13.03
N THR A 266 -24.87 -6.65 -12.61
CA THR A 266 -24.41 -8.04 -12.64
C THR A 266 -24.24 -8.50 -11.20
N LEU A 267 -24.88 -9.60 -10.82
CA LEU A 267 -24.82 -10.10 -9.43
C LEU A 267 -23.75 -11.17 -9.30
N ALA A 268 -23.08 -11.22 -8.16
CA ALA A 268 -22.14 -12.28 -7.83
C ALA A 268 -22.83 -13.66 -7.93
N PRO A 269 -22.30 -14.60 -8.75
CA PRO A 269 -22.95 -15.89 -8.98
C PRO A 269 -22.75 -16.86 -7.81
N LEU A 270 -23.64 -17.85 -7.73
CA LEU A 270 -23.41 -19.13 -7.06
C LEU A 270 -22.63 -20.07 -7.99
N PRO A 271 -22.07 -21.19 -7.49
CA PRO A 271 -21.30 -22.12 -8.30
C PRO A 271 -22.05 -22.70 -9.50
N ASP A 272 -23.39 -22.78 -9.42
CA ASP A 272 -24.26 -23.24 -10.51
C ASP A 272 -24.66 -22.14 -11.51
N GLY A 273 -24.20 -20.90 -11.30
CA GLY A 273 -24.47 -19.73 -12.13
C GLY A 273 -25.75 -18.97 -11.76
N THR A 274 -26.61 -19.50 -10.88
CA THR A 274 -27.73 -18.74 -10.31
C THR A 274 -27.20 -17.65 -9.37
N LYS A 275 -28.01 -16.67 -8.99
CA LYS A 275 -27.54 -15.49 -8.24
C LYS A 275 -28.06 -15.43 -6.81
N VAL A 276 -29.38 -15.54 -6.66
CA VAL A 276 -30.07 -15.39 -5.37
C VAL A 276 -31.18 -16.42 -5.27
N THR A 277 -31.26 -17.11 -4.14
CA THR A 277 -32.41 -17.94 -3.76
C THR A 277 -33.17 -17.26 -2.64
N ALA A 278 -34.47 -16.99 -2.83
CA ALA A 278 -35.28 -16.24 -1.89
C ALA A 278 -36.76 -16.69 -1.88
N SER A 279 -37.50 -16.22 -0.87
CA SER A 279 -38.93 -16.46 -0.71
C SER A 279 -39.62 -15.13 -0.41
N ALA A 280 -40.77 -14.86 -1.03
CA ALA A 280 -41.57 -13.70 -0.69
C ALA A 280 -42.24 -13.88 0.71
N PRO A 281 -42.30 -12.83 1.57
CA PRO A 281 -41.85 -11.47 1.30
C PRO A 281 -40.33 -11.32 1.30
N HIS A 282 -39.80 -10.54 0.36
CA HIS A 282 -38.36 -10.26 0.23
C HIS A 282 -38.13 -8.84 -0.33
N ALA A 283 -36.92 -8.30 -0.20
CA ALA A 283 -36.54 -7.04 -0.80
C ALA A 283 -35.08 -7.09 -1.29
N THR A 284 -34.80 -6.46 -2.43
CA THR A 284 -33.42 -6.26 -2.87
C THR A 284 -32.71 -5.25 -1.97
N PRO A 285 -31.37 -5.24 -1.95
CA PRO A 285 -30.61 -4.07 -1.55
C PRO A 285 -31.06 -2.83 -2.37
N TRP A 286 -30.81 -1.64 -1.84
CA TRP A 286 -31.00 -0.41 -2.59
C TRP A 286 -29.91 -0.29 -3.63
N ARG A 287 -30.24 0.15 -4.85
CA ARG A 287 -29.29 0.63 -5.84
C ARG A 287 -29.26 2.14 -5.75
N THR A 288 -28.06 2.70 -5.70
CA THR A 288 -27.87 4.12 -5.38
C THR A 288 -27.19 4.85 -6.53
N ILE A 289 -27.63 6.08 -6.75
CA ILE A 289 -26.96 7.06 -7.60
C ILE A 289 -26.73 8.29 -6.72
N GLN A 290 -25.49 8.50 -6.27
CA GLN A 290 -25.08 9.75 -5.62
C GLN A 290 -24.80 10.81 -6.69
N VAL A 291 -25.05 12.07 -6.36
CA VAL A 291 -24.73 13.21 -7.24
C VAL A 291 -24.26 14.39 -6.41
N GLY A 292 -23.32 15.15 -6.96
CA GLY A 292 -22.81 16.36 -6.35
C GLY A 292 -22.19 17.30 -7.38
N SER A 293 -21.90 18.53 -6.97
CA SER A 293 -21.19 19.51 -7.80
C SER A 293 -19.67 19.39 -7.72
N SER A 294 -19.16 18.74 -6.67
CA SER A 294 -17.74 18.49 -6.44
C SER A 294 -17.49 17.05 -5.98
N PRO A 295 -16.24 16.53 -6.04
CA PRO A 295 -15.89 15.26 -5.41
C PRO A 295 -16.21 15.25 -3.90
N GLY A 296 -16.06 16.40 -3.25
CA GLY A 296 -16.36 16.58 -1.83
C GLY A 296 -17.83 16.35 -1.46
N ASP A 297 -18.75 16.72 -2.35
CA ASP A 297 -20.19 16.47 -2.15
C ASP A 297 -20.52 14.97 -2.10
N LEU A 298 -19.79 14.15 -2.87
CA LEU A 298 -19.96 12.69 -2.85
C LEU A 298 -19.46 12.09 -1.52
N VAL A 299 -18.31 12.55 -1.02
CA VAL A 299 -17.74 12.10 0.27
C VAL A 299 -18.64 12.53 1.44
N GLY A 300 -19.16 13.76 1.39
CA GLY A 300 -20.01 14.32 2.44
C GLY A 300 -21.43 13.73 2.49
N SER A 301 -21.85 13.04 1.42
CA SER A 301 -23.18 12.44 1.31
C SER A 301 -23.44 11.39 2.40
N THR A 302 -24.68 11.37 2.90
CA THR A 302 -25.14 10.37 3.90
C THR A 302 -26.14 9.38 3.33
N LEU A 303 -26.31 9.36 1.99
CA LEU A 303 -27.26 8.52 1.28
C LEU A 303 -27.13 7.03 1.65
N VAL A 304 -25.92 6.46 1.51
CA VAL A 304 -25.68 5.02 1.71
C VAL A 304 -26.03 4.59 3.13
N VAL A 305 -25.61 5.36 4.15
CA VAL A 305 -25.89 5.02 5.56
C VAL A 305 -27.36 5.25 5.93
N ASN A 306 -28.03 6.29 5.40
CA ASN A 306 -29.45 6.55 5.63
C ASN A 306 -30.38 5.48 5.02
N LEU A 307 -29.92 4.75 4.00
CA LEU A 307 -30.69 3.66 3.39
C LEU A 307 -30.63 2.33 4.16
N ASN A 308 -29.85 2.25 5.24
CA ASN A 308 -29.75 1.07 6.09
C ASN A 308 -30.75 1.10 7.25
N GLU A 309 -31.12 -0.07 7.73
CA GLU A 309 -32.01 -0.21 8.89
C GLU A 309 -31.30 0.24 10.19
N PRO A 310 -32.03 0.84 11.14
CA PRO A 310 -31.48 1.14 12.47
C PRO A 310 -30.99 -0.12 13.18
N ARG A 311 -30.04 0.05 14.11
CA ARG A 311 -29.59 -1.01 15.02
C ARG A 311 -30.76 -1.66 15.77
N ASP A 312 -30.77 -3.00 15.83
CA ASP A 312 -31.62 -3.75 16.75
C ASP A 312 -30.93 -3.90 18.12
N PRO A 313 -31.48 -3.36 19.23
CA PRO A 313 -30.94 -3.57 20.57
C PRO A 313 -30.84 -5.04 21.00
N ALA A 314 -31.59 -5.96 20.37
CA ALA A 314 -31.51 -7.39 20.67
C ALA A 314 -30.16 -8.02 20.25
N ASP A 315 -29.50 -7.46 19.24
CA ASP A 315 -28.17 -7.90 18.80
C ASP A 315 -27.05 -7.34 19.69
N PHE A 316 -27.34 -6.34 20.52
CA PHE A 316 -26.40 -5.69 21.44
C PHE A 316 -26.85 -5.81 22.91
N PRO A 317 -26.89 -7.03 23.50
CA PRO A 317 -27.43 -7.25 24.84
C PRO A 317 -26.66 -6.52 25.95
N GLN A 318 -25.41 -6.11 25.72
CA GLN A 318 -24.57 -5.31 26.63
C GLN A 318 -24.63 -3.80 26.36
N GLY A 319 -25.42 -3.33 25.38
CA GLY A 319 -25.40 -1.94 24.90
C GLY A 319 -24.27 -1.67 23.91
N THR A 320 -23.95 -0.40 23.67
CA THR A 320 -22.95 0.05 22.68
C THR A 320 -21.84 0.94 23.25
N ASP A 321 -21.81 1.14 24.57
CA ASP A 321 -20.83 2.02 25.24
C ASP A 321 -19.38 1.46 25.17
N TRP A 322 -19.21 0.22 24.70
CA TRP A 322 -17.90 -0.42 24.49
C TRP A 322 -17.35 -0.21 23.08
N ILE A 323 -18.15 0.36 22.17
CA ILE A 323 -17.78 0.62 20.78
C ILE A 323 -17.17 2.01 20.73
N GLU A 324 -15.85 2.08 20.74
CA GLU A 324 -15.10 3.33 20.74
C GLU A 324 -14.09 3.30 19.60
N PRO A 325 -14.11 4.27 18.67
CA PRO A 325 -13.06 4.38 17.68
C PRO A 325 -11.69 4.52 18.36
N GLN A 326 -10.69 3.79 17.88
CA GLN A 326 -9.37 3.78 18.48
C GLN A 326 -8.27 3.52 17.46
N LYS A 327 -7.07 4.05 17.74
CA LYS A 327 -5.85 3.64 17.04
C LYS A 327 -5.39 2.28 17.57
N PHE A 328 -4.63 1.54 16.76
CA PHE A 328 -3.97 0.32 17.21
C PHE A 328 -2.61 0.14 16.53
N LEU A 329 -1.65 -0.46 17.23
CA LEU A 329 -0.35 -0.90 16.68
C LEU A 329 -0.47 -2.37 16.28
N GLY A 330 0.47 -2.95 15.53
CA GLY A 330 0.43 -4.40 15.28
C GLY A 330 1.76 -5.10 15.15
N VAL A 331 1.86 -6.30 15.73
CA VAL A 331 2.77 -7.34 15.24
C VAL A 331 2.17 -7.84 13.92
N TRP A 332 2.45 -7.10 12.86
CA TRP A 332 1.87 -7.27 11.52
C TRP A 332 2.89 -6.94 10.42
N TRP A 333 3.35 -5.69 10.34
CA TRP A 333 4.29 -5.21 9.30
C TRP A 333 5.58 -6.02 9.24
N LEU A 334 6.01 -6.56 10.39
CA LEU A 334 7.15 -7.47 10.48
C LEU A 334 6.97 -8.72 9.59
N MET A 335 5.77 -9.26 9.47
CA MET A 335 5.48 -10.41 8.60
C MET A 335 5.24 -10.00 7.15
N ILE A 336 4.54 -8.87 6.93
CA ILE A 336 4.29 -8.32 5.60
C ILE A 336 5.59 -8.01 4.85
N THR A 337 6.59 -7.48 5.55
CA THR A 337 7.93 -7.19 5.00
C THR A 337 8.85 -8.41 4.93
N GLY A 338 8.37 -9.60 5.31
CA GLY A 338 9.16 -10.83 5.35
C GLY A 338 10.23 -10.88 6.45
N ARG A 339 10.26 -9.89 7.36
CA ARG A 339 11.18 -9.84 8.51
C ARG A 339 10.84 -10.90 9.57
N ALA A 340 9.60 -11.41 9.61
CA ALA A 340 9.12 -12.53 10.42
C ALA A 340 8.12 -13.43 9.67
N ASN A 341 7.83 -14.60 10.23
CA ASN A 341 6.82 -15.54 9.72
C ASN A 341 5.58 -15.52 10.63
N TRP A 342 4.40 -15.72 10.04
CA TRP A 342 3.19 -16.05 10.80
C TRP A 342 3.27 -17.44 11.45
N GLN A 343 3.84 -18.44 10.77
CA GLN A 343 3.83 -19.82 11.26
C GLN A 343 4.93 -20.11 12.29
N TYR A 344 4.52 -20.69 13.42
CA TYR A 344 5.46 -21.27 14.38
C TYR A 344 6.07 -22.57 13.84
N GLN A 345 7.38 -22.62 13.64
CA GLN A 345 8.08 -23.81 13.09
C GLN A 345 8.72 -24.70 14.17
N GLY A 346 8.64 -24.31 15.44
CA GLY A 346 9.29 -25.00 16.55
C GLY A 346 10.25 -24.08 17.30
N PRO A 347 10.74 -24.52 18.48
CA PRO A 347 11.52 -23.67 19.39
C PRO A 347 12.97 -23.43 18.97
N GLN A 348 13.42 -24.06 17.87
CA GLN A 348 14.82 -24.03 17.41
C GLN A 348 14.93 -23.76 15.91
N THR A 349 13.85 -23.33 15.25
CA THR A 349 13.80 -23.22 13.79
C THR A 349 12.92 -22.07 13.28
N GLY A 350 12.21 -21.35 14.16
CA GLY A 350 11.16 -20.40 13.77
C GLY A 350 11.52 -18.94 13.99
N ASN A 351 11.51 -18.15 12.91
CA ASN A 351 11.39 -16.69 12.97
C ASN A 351 9.90 -16.32 13.15
N HIS A 352 9.28 -16.73 14.26
CA HIS A 352 7.85 -16.53 14.48
C HIS A 352 7.56 -15.09 14.94
N GLY A 353 6.59 -14.42 14.32
CA GLY A 353 6.15 -13.05 14.64
C GLY A 353 5.50 -12.93 16.02
N ALA A 354 4.48 -13.76 16.29
CA ALA A 354 3.69 -13.69 17.52
C ALA A 354 4.38 -14.37 18.70
N GLN A 355 5.25 -13.63 19.39
CA GLN A 355 5.91 -14.10 20.61
C GLN A 355 5.45 -13.29 21.83
N THR A 356 5.29 -13.97 22.97
CA THR A 356 4.88 -13.34 24.24
C THR A 356 5.77 -12.14 24.60
N LYS A 357 7.09 -12.26 24.43
CA LYS A 357 8.03 -11.18 24.76
C LYS A 357 7.88 -9.98 23.80
N ARG A 358 7.78 -10.24 22.49
CA ARG A 358 7.62 -9.19 21.47
C ARG A 358 6.30 -8.44 21.67
N MET A 359 5.21 -9.17 21.91
CA MET A 359 3.90 -8.58 22.16
C MET A 359 3.92 -7.62 23.37
N LYS A 360 4.60 -8.00 24.45
CA LYS A 360 4.74 -7.12 25.63
C LYS A 360 5.49 -5.83 25.33
N ARG A 361 6.54 -5.87 24.50
CA ARG A 361 7.27 -4.67 24.06
C ARG A 361 6.40 -3.73 23.23
N TYR A 362 5.63 -4.29 22.31
CA TYR A 362 4.67 -3.51 21.53
C TYR A 362 3.60 -2.89 22.45
N MET A 363 3.14 -3.61 23.48
CA MET A 363 2.23 -3.07 24.49
C MET A 363 2.89 -1.97 25.35
N ASP A 364 4.17 -2.08 25.67
CA ASP A 364 4.90 -1.03 26.40
C ASP A 364 4.97 0.26 25.58
N PHE A 365 5.34 0.15 24.30
CA PHE A 365 5.37 1.30 23.37
C PHE A 365 3.95 1.90 23.21
N ALA A 366 2.95 1.04 22.98
CA ALA A 366 1.57 1.47 22.87
C ALA A 366 1.08 2.20 24.14
N SER A 367 1.48 1.74 25.33
CA SER A 367 1.14 2.41 26.59
C SER A 367 1.82 3.77 26.74
N GLU A 368 3.11 3.84 26.41
CA GLU A 368 3.91 5.09 26.45
C GLU A 368 3.31 6.18 25.55
N HIS A 369 2.82 5.79 24.37
CA HIS A 369 2.32 6.69 23.33
C HIS A 369 0.79 6.75 23.22
N GLY A 370 0.07 6.19 24.21
CA GLY A 370 -1.39 6.30 24.29
C GLY A 370 -2.16 5.57 23.18
N VAL A 371 -1.61 4.50 22.60
CA VAL A 371 -2.27 3.62 21.63
C VAL A 371 -3.05 2.53 22.39
N PRO A 372 -4.39 2.48 22.30
CA PRO A 372 -5.21 1.62 23.16
C PRO A 372 -5.04 0.11 22.98
N SER A 373 -4.62 -0.36 21.80
CA SER A 373 -4.48 -1.79 21.56
C SER A 373 -3.35 -2.16 20.59
N VAL A 374 -2.95 -3.43 20.64
CA VAL A 374 -1.95 -4.03 19.76
C VAL A 374 -2.54 -5.27 19.08
N LEU A 375 -2.57 -5.29 17.74
CA LEU A 375 -2.85 -6.44 16.89
C LEU A 375 -1.70 -7.45 16.94
N VAL A 376 -2.04 -8.73 16.87
CA VAL A 376 -1.06 -9.79 16.68
C VAL A 376 -1.59 -10.84 15.71
N GLU A 377 -0.88 -11.00 14.59
CA GLU A 377 -1.13 -12.09 13.65
C GLU A 377 -0.15 -13.24 13.87
N GLY A 378 -0.56 -14.47 13.56
CA GLY A 378 0.25 -15.68 13.81
C GLY A 378 0.11 -16.25 15.22
N TRP A 379 -0.70 -15.66 16.11
CA TRP A 379 -0.77 -16.06 17.52
C TRP A 379 -1.35 -17.46 17.77
N ASN A 380 -2.24 -17.93 16.89
CA ASN A 380 -3.06 -19.13 17.06
C ASN A 380 -2.56 -20.34 16.27
N GLU A 381 -3.02 -21.55 16.60
CA GLU A 381 -2.70 -22.73 15.78
C GLU A 381 -3.37 -22.68 14.40
N GLY A 382 -2.63 -23.05 13.34
CA GLY A 382 -3.14 -23.24 11.97
C GLY A 382 -2.26 -22.66 10.87
N TRP A 383 -1.45 -21.64 11.18
CA TRP A 383 -0.61 -20.93 10.21
C TRP A 383 0.41 -21.80 9.47
N ARG A 384 0.80 -22.96 10.01
CA ARG A 384 1.66 -23.93 9.30
C ARG A 384 1.09 -24.42 7.97
N THR A 385 -0.23 -24.38 7.81
CA THR A 385 -0.90 -24.79 6.57
C THR A 385 -1.31 -23.61 5.71
N TYR A 386 -1.18 -22.35 6.17
CA TYR A 386 -1.55 -21.15 5.42
C TYR A 386 -0.66 -20.95 4.17
N PRO A 387 -1.19 -20.49 3.01
CA PRO A 387 -2.59 -20.14 2.72
C PRO A 387 -3.45 -21.34 2.26
N GLY A 388 -3.25 -22.52 2.85
CA GLY A 388 -3.99 -23.75 2.54
C GLY A 388 -5.47 -23.70 2.92
N ASP A 389 -6.12 -24.86 3.04
CA ASP A 389 -7.60 -24.96 3.08
C ASP A 389 -8.31 -24.45 4.35
N GLY A 390 -7.61 -23.75 5.24
CA GLY A 390 -8.16 -23.16 6.48
C GLY A 390 -8.67 -24.16 7.53
N SER A 391 -8.64 -25.47 7.27
CA SER A 391 -9.24 -26.48 8.15
C SER A 391 -8.49 -26.68 9.46
N ALA A 392 -7.25 -26.20 9.54
CA ALA A 392 -6.40 -26.26 10.73
C ALA A 392 -6.41 -24.97 11.57
N MET A 393 -7.11 -23.91 11.13
CA MET A 393 -7.21 -22.68 11.90
C MET A 393 -8.07 -22.89 13.14
N ASP A 394 -7.49 -22.64 14.31
CA ASP A 394 -8.15 -22.68 15.61
C ASP A 394 -8.14 -21.27 16.20
N PHE A 395 -9.29 -20.73 16.61
CA PHE A 395 -9.42 -19.35 17.07
C PHE A 395 -9.45 -19.21 18.60
N ASP A 396 -9.23 -20.29 19.36
CA ASP A 396 -9.09 -20.22 20.83
C ASP A 396 -7.82 -20.92 21.39
N GLU A 397 -7.01 -21.55 20.53
CA GLU A 397 -5.74 -22.18 20.90
C GLU A 397 -4.50 -21.40 20.39
N SER A 398 -3.63 -20.93 21.30
CA SER A 398 -2.39 -20.21 20.96
C SER A 398 -1.18 -21.13 20.74
N TYR A 399 -0.21 -20.70 19.94
CA TYR A 399 1.06 -21.42 19.80
C TYR A 399 1.87 -21.44 21.12
N PRO A 400 2.79 -22.43 21.33
CA PRO A 400 3.52 -22.60 22.59
C PRO A 400 4.40 -21.41 23.04
N ASP A 401 4.79 -20.52 22.14
CA ASP A 401 5.59 -19.31 22.39
C ASP A 401 4.74 -18.03 22.56
N PHE A 402 3.42 -18.15 22.44
CA PHE A 402 2.45 -17.09 22.70
C PHE A 402 1.48 -17.47 23.83
N ASP A 403 1.71 -16.92 25.02
CA ASP A 403 0.84 -17.10 26.18
C ASP A 403 -0.19 -15.94 26.23
N ILE A 404 -1.36 -16.18 25.66
CA ILE A 404 -2.44 -15.19 25.54
C ILE A 404 -2.95 -14.69 26.91
N GLU A 405 -3.00 -15.56 27.93
CA GLU A 405 -3.39 -15.15 29.28
C GLU A 405 -2.35 -14.22 29.90
N ALA A 406 -1.06 -14.53 29.73
CA ALA A 406 0.03 -13.69 30.22
C ALA A 406 0.12 -12.34 29.47
N VAL A 407 -0.16 -12.32 28.17
CA VAL A 407 -0.22 -11.10 27.35
C VAL A 407 -1.38 -10.20 27.79
N THR A 408 -2.59 -10.73 27.84
CA THR A 408 -3.77 -9.94 28.23
C THR A 408 -3.73 -9.49 29.70
N ALA A 409 -3.13 -10.28 30.59
CA ALA A 409 -2.86 -9.84 31.97
C ALA A 409 -1.80 -8.74 32.04
N TYR A 410 -0.78 -8.79 31.18
CA TYR A 410 0.26 -7.76 31.10
C TYR A 410 -0.29 -6.43 30.59
N GLY A 411 -1.01 -6.43 29.47
CA GLY A 411 -1.60 -5.22 28.90
C GLY A 411 -2.52 -4.47 29.88
N ARG A 412 -3.33 -5.22 30.66
CA ARG A 412 -4.14 -4.65 31.75
C ARG A 412 -3.34 -4.07 32.93
N SER A 413 -2.07 -4.46 33.09
CA SER A 413 -1.21 -4.00 34.18
C SER A 413 -0.46 -2.70 33.88
N LEU A 414 -0.45 -2.28 32.61
CA LEU A 414 0.13 -1.04 32.14
C LEU A 414 -0.75 0.17 32.51
N ASP A 415 -0.17 1.37 32.43
CA ASP A 415 -0.85 2.65 32.74
C ASP A 415 -0.41 3.72 31.71
N PRO A 416 -1.24 4.03 30.70
CA PRO A 416 -2.58 3.49 30.47
C PRO A 416 -2.58 1.99 30.07
N PRO A 417 -3.67 1.25 30.36
CA PRO A 417 -3.78 -0.16 29.97
C PRO A 417 -3.89 -0.30 28.46
N VAL A 418 -3.32 -1.38 27.92
CA VAL A 418 -3.33 -1.71 26.49
C VAL A 418 -4.02 -3.05 26.27
N ALA A 419 -4.99 -3.09 25.36
CA ALA A 419 -5.69 -4.31 24.97
C ALA A 419 -4.93 -5.06 23.87
N MET A 420 -5.23 -6.36 23.72
CA MET A 420 -4.86 -7.10 22.52
C MET A 420 -6.00 -6.98 21.52
N THR A 421 -5.69 -6.70 20.25
CA THR A 421 -6.57 -6.94 19.11
C THR A 421 -6.26 -8.34 18.58
N ALA A 422 -7.25 -9.23 18.51
CA ALA A 422 -7.07 -10.59 18.00
C ALA A 422 -7.07 -10.63 16.46
N HIS A 423 -6.44 -11.65 15.88
CA HIS A 423 -6.52 -11.93 14.44
C HIS A 423 -7.19 -13.28 14.19
N ASN A 424 -8.19 -13.30 13.30
CA ASN A 424 -8.92 -14.48 12.85
C ASN A 424 -8.83 -14.62 11.32
N GLU A 425 -7.69 -15.07 10.81
CA GLU A 425 -7.51 -15.47 9.40
C GLU A 425 -8.19 -16.82 9.13
N THR A 426 -9.02 -16.90 8.11
CA THR A 426 -9.82 -18.10 7.80
C THR A 426 -9.24 -18.97 6.69
N ALA A 427 -8.28 -18.46 5.92
CA ALA A 427 -7.79 -18.98 4.64
C ALA A 427 -8.94 -19.41 3.72
N GLY A 428 -9.98 -18.57 3.67
CA GLY A 428 -11.22 -18.81 2.93
C GLY A 428 -12.10 -19.95 3.44
N ASN A 429 -11.86 -20.55 4.62
CA ASN A 429 -12.71 -21.63 5.14
C ASN A 429 -13.76 -21.14 6.14
N VAL A 430 -14.85 -20.60 5.63
CA VAL A 430 -15.92 -20.03 6.46
C VAL A 430 -16.73 -21.08 7.21
N SER A 431 -16.83 -22.32 6.69
CA SER A 431 -17.48 -23.42 7.41
C SER A 431 -16.75 -23.77 8.71
N ASN A 432 -15.41 -23.79 8.69
CA ASN A 432 -14.60 -23.97 9.90
C ASN A 432 -14.88 -22.85 10.89
N TYR A 433 -14.81 -21.60 10.45
CA TYR A 433 -14.99 -20.43 11.31
C TYR A 433 -16.37 -20.40 11.98
N GLU A 434 -17.46 -20.55 11.21
CA GLU A 434 -18.82 -20.57 11.77
C GLU A 434 -19.04 -21.68 12.79
N SER A 435 -18.44 -22.86 12.57
CA SER A 435 -18.58 -24.00 13.47
C SER A 435 -17.96 -23.72 14.85
N GLN A 436 -16.88 -22.94 14.90
CA GLN A 436 -16.23 -22.51 16.14
C GLN A 436 -17.02 -21.37 16.81
N LEU A 437 -17.47 -20.37 16.03
CA LEU A 437 -18.27 -19.24 16.53
C LEU A 437 -19.57 -19.66 17.21
N THR A 438 -20.24 -20.70 16.68
CA THR A 438 -21.54 -21.18 17.16
C THR A 438 -21.44 -22.30 18.21
N SER A 439 -20.23 -22.70 18.59
CA SER A 439 -20.00 -23.72 19.60
C SER A 439 -20.26 -23.18 21.03
N GLU A 440 -20.36 -24.08 22.02
CA GLU A 440 -20.46 -23.66 23.44
C GLU A 440 -19.16 -22.97 23.94
N SER A 441 -18.04 -23.18 23.24
CA SER A 441 -16.73 -22.56 23.46
C SER A 441 -16.42 -21.58 22.34
N SER A 442 -17.33 -20.63 22.08
CA SER A 442 -17.11 -19.62 21.04
C SER A 442 -15.83 -18.82 21.31
N PRO A 443 -14.93 -18.63 20.32
CA PRO A 443 -13.72 -17.83 20.51
C PRO A 443 -14.04 -16.38 20.87
N PHE A 444 -15.17 -15.83 20.41
CA PHE A 444 -15.60 -14.48 20.80
C PHE A 444 -15.96 -14.37 22.28
N ALA A 445 -16.54 -15.42 22.87
CA ALA A 445 -16.79 -15.46 24.31
C ALA A 445 -15.48 -15.57 25.09
N PHE A 446 -14.53 -16.36 24.59
CA PHE A 446 -13.18 -16.47 25.15
C PHE A 446 -12.43 -15.12 25.12
N TYR A 447 -12.49 -14.40 24.00
CA TYR A 447 -11.92 -13.05 23.86
C TYR A 447 -12.54 -12.07 24.86
N ASP A 448 -13.86 -12.05 24.98
CA ASP A 448 -14.58 -11.18 25.92
C ASP A 448 -14.18 -11.46 27.39
N ASP A 449 -14.01 -12.73 27.77
CA ASP A 449 -13.52 -13.14 29.10
C ASP A 449 -12.06 -12.68 29.35
N LEU A 450 -11.23 -12.68 28.30
CA LEU A 450 -9.86 -12.16 28.32
C LEU A 450 -9.78 -10.64 28.16
N GLY A 451 -10.90 -9.94 27.99
CA GLY A 451 -10.95 -8.49 27.82
C GLY A 451 -10.37 -8.01 26.49
N ILE A 452 -10.31 -8.89 25.49
CA ILE A 452 -10.08 -8.55 24.09
C ILE A 452 -11.42 -8.05 23.53
N ASN A 453 -11.41 -6.88 22.90
CA ASN A 453 -12.62 -6.19 22.42
C ASN A 453 -12.52 -5.76 20.95
N SER A 454 -11.48 -6.18 20.23
CA SER A 454 -11.26 -5.89 18.81
C SER A 454 -10.67 -7.11 18.10
N ILE A 455 -11.11 -7.32 16.86
CA ILE A 455 -10.71 -8.44 16.01
C ILE A 455 -10.46 -7.92 14.60
N LYS A 456 -9.30 -8.25 14.03
CA LYS A 456 -9.09 -8.29 12.59
C LYS A 456 -9.51 -9.67 12.09
N THR A 457 -10.37 -9.76 11.07
CA THR A 457 -10.74 -11.01 10.40
C THR A 457 -10.22 -10.99 8.97
N GLY A 458 -9.74 -12.12 8.44
CA GLY A 458 -9.29 -12.25 7.05
C GLY A 458 -9.87 -13.48 6.34
N TYR A 459 -10.00 -13.38 5.02
CA TYR A 459 -10.61 -14.36 4.13
C TYR A 459 -9.77 -14.62 2.88
N VAL A 460 -8.44 -14.57 2.99
CA VAL A 460 -7.48 -14.78 1.89
C VAL A 460 -7.75 -16.09 1.17
N ALA A 461 -8.19 -16.00 -0.08
CA ALA A 461 -8.48 -17.14 -0.95
C ALA A 461 -8.64 -16.75 -2.42
N ASP A 462 -7.54 -16.60 -3.16
CA ASP A 462 -7.54 -16.15 -4.57
C ASP A 462 -8.45 -17.00 -5.50
N SER A 463 -8.61 -18.28 -5.19
CA SER A 463 -9.45 -19.20 -5.96
C SER A 463 -10.91 -19.26 -5.50
N GLY A 464 -11.29 -18.45 -4.52
CA GLY A 464 -12.60 -18.42 -3.88
C GLY A 464 -12.66 -19.14 -2.53
N VAL A 465 -13.66 -18.77 -1.75
CA VAL A 465 -13.98 -19.25 -0.40
C VAL A 465 -14.53 -20.68 -0.44
N THR A 466 -14.08 -21.53 0.48
CA THR A 466 -14.60 -22.90 0.64
C THR A 466 -15.76 -22.94 1.65
N ILE A 467 -16.90 -23.47 1.20
CA ILE A 467 -18.08 -23.79 2.03
C ILE A 467 -18.40 -25.27 1.85
N ASP A 468 -18.30 -26.05 2.92
CA ASP A 468 -18.63 -27.49 2.95
C ASP A 468 -17.96 -28.32 1.83
N GLY A 469 -16.77 -27.90 1.39
CA GLY A 469 -15.97 -28.55 0.34
C GLY A 469 -16.30 -28.14 -1.10
N GLU A 470 -17.17 -27.15 -1.29
CA GLU A 470 -17.46 -26.49 -2.57
C GLU A 470 -16.91 -25.05 -2.54
N THR A 471 -16.45 -24.57 -3.69
CA THR A 471 -15.83 -23.24 -3.83
C THR A 471 -16.87 -22.21 -4.27
N TYR A 472 -16.94 -21.10 -3.54
CA TYR A 472 -17.80 -19.94 -3.75
C TYR A 472 -16.91 -18.70 -3.95
N ASN A 473 -17.43 -17.64 -4.55
CA ASN A 473 -16.74 -16.35 -4.53
C ASN A 473 -17.10 -15.56 -3.26
N HIS A 474 -16.27 -14.58 -2.91
CA HIS A 474 -16.42 -13.75 -1.71
C HIS A 474 -17.71 -12.94 -1.68
N HIS A 475 -18.30 -12.63 -2.84
CA HIS A 475 -19.36 -11.63 -2.96
C HIS A 475 -20.77 -12.20 -3.14
N CYS A 476 -20.91 -13.52 -3.17
CA CYS A 476 -22.20 -14.21 -3.35
C CYS A 476 -23.10 -14.18 -2.11
N GLN A 477 -24.39 -14.50 -2.29
CA GLN A 477 -25.40 -14.45 -1.22
C GLN A 477 -25.01 -15.23 0.07
N PRO A 478 -24.48 -16.47 0.02
CA PRO A 478 -24.01 -17.17 1.22
C PRO A 478 -22.96 -16.41 2.02
N LEU A 479 -22.00 -15.75 1.35
CA LEU A 479 -20.96 -14.97 2.02
C LEU A 479 -21.51 -13.67 2.61
N VAL A 480 -22.48 -13.02 1.94
CA VAL A 480 -23.26 -11.93 2.54
C VAL A 480 -23.89 -12.38 3.87
N ASN A 481 -24.49 -13.55 3.90
CA ASN A 481 -25.10 -14.09 5.11
C ASN A 481 -24.06 -14.49 6.17
N HIS A 482 -22.90 -15.02 5.77
CA HIS A 482 -21.77 -15.31 6.65
C HIS A 482 -21.31 -14.05 7.40
N HIS A 483 -20.98 -12.97 6.70
CA HIS A 483 -20.53 -11.74 7.35
C HIS A 483 -21.60 -11.19 8.31
N ARG A 484 -22.88 -11.25 7.95
CA ARG A 484 -23.99 -10.85 8.85
C ARG A 484 -24.08 -11.70 10.12
N LEU A 485 -23.76 -12.99 10.05
CA LEU A 485 -23.63 -13.84 11.24
C LEU A 485 -22.46 -13.37 12.11
N VAL A 486 -21.27 -13.19 11.52
CA VAL A 486 -20.07 -12.74 12.24
C VAL A 486 -20.30 -11.39 12.93
N TYR A 487 -20.89 -10.41 12.25
CA TYR A 487 -21.18 -9.08 12.81
C TYR A 487 -22.07 -9.17 14.05
N ARG A 488 -23.09 -10.03 14.00
CA ARG A 488 -24.04 -10.24 15.10
C ARG A 488 -23.39 -10.96 16.28
N GLU A 489 -22.67 -12.04 16.03
CA GLU A 489 -22.00 -12.76 17.13
C GLU A 489 -20.91 -11.90 17.77
N ALA A 490 -20.16 -11.12 16.98
CA ALA A 490 -19.21 -10.13 17.49
C ALA A 490 -19.90 -9.09 18.40
N ALA A 491 -21.04 -8.54 17.97
CA ALA A 491 -21.83 -7.60 18.76
C ALA A 491 -22.29 -8.18 20.11
N ARG A 492 -22.72 -9.45 20.13
CA ARG A 492 -23.12 -10.17 21.36
C ARG A 492 -21.99 -10.42 22.34
N HIS A 493 -20.74 -10.33 21.88
CA HIS A 493 -19.54 -10.61 22.67
C HIS A 493 -18.62 -9.38 22.78
N ARG A 494 -19.15 -8.17 22.55
CA ARG A 494 -18.41 -6.90 22.69
C ARG A 494 -17.14 -6.81 21.83
N GLN A 495 -17.21 -7.30 20.60
CA GLN A 495 -16.11 -7.30 19.65
C GLN A 495 -16.31 -6.26 18.54
N MET A 496 -15.35 -5.35 18.42
CA MET A 496 -15.19 -4.43 17.30
C MET A 496 -14.47 -5.15 16.16
N LEU A 497 -14.90 -4.93 14.91
CA LEU A 497 -14.41 -5.66 13.75
C LEU A 497 -13.70 -4.74 12.74
N GLU A 498 -12.52 -5.20 12.34
CA GLU A 498 -11.79 -4.83 11.12
C GLU A 498 -11.84 -6.05 10.19
N VAL A 499 -12.30 -5.88 8.95
CA VAL A 499 -12.55 -7.00 8.01
C VAL A 499 -11.68 -6.88 6.76
N HIS A 500 -10.73 -7.80 6.58
CA HIS A 500 -9.90 -8.00 5.37
C HIS A 500 -10.56 -9.02 4.43
N GLU A 501 -10.17 -9.01 3.15
CA GLU A 501 -10.90 -9.62 2.01
C GLU A 501 -12.44 -9.54 2.15
N PRO A 502 -12.98 -8.34 2.40
CA PRO A 502 -14.34 -8.19 2.89
C PRO A 502 -15.36 -8.22 1.75
N LEU A 503 -16.65 -8.16 2.09
CA LEU A 503 -17.60 -7.51 1.19
C LEU A 503 -17.27 -6.01 1.07
N LYS A 504 -17.64 -5.34 -0.02
CA LYS A 504 -17.65 -3.87 -0.06
C LYS A 504 -18.64 -3.28 0.97
N PRO A 505 -18.40 -2.07 1.51
CA PRO A 505 -19.25 -1.45 2.51
C PRO A 505 -20.53 -0.95 1.86
N THR A 506 -21.68 -1.17 2.49
CA THR A 506 -23.00 -0.79 1.97
C THR A 506 -23.83 -0.05 3.02
N GLY A 507 -23.16 0.60 3.97
CA GLY A 507 -23.74 1.41 5.05
C GLY A 507 -24.20 0.62 6.30
N GLU A 508 -23.90 -0.68 6.38
CA GLU A 508 -24.37 -1.56 7.46
C GLU A 508 -23.91 -1.16 8.86
N ARG A 509 -22.91 -0.26 8.98
CA ARG A 509 -22.47 0.32 10.26
C ARG A 509 -23.59 1.05 11.02
N ARG A 510 -24.69 1.45 10.34
CA ARG A 510 -25.90 1.95 11.01
C ARG A 510 -26.59 0.86 11.84
N THR A 511 -26.63 -0.36 11.30
CA THR A 511 -27.24 -1.54 11.91
C THR A 511 -26.28 -2.22 12.88
N PHE A 512 -25.02 -2.39 12.47
CA PHE A 512 -23.94 -3.03 13.22
C PHE A 512 -22.79 -2.03 13.44
N PRO A 513 -22.92 -1.09 14.39
CA PRO A 513 -21.87 -0.11 14.67
C PRO A 513 -20.56 -0.71 15.17
N ASN A 514 -20.51 -2.00 15.51
CA ASN A 514 -19.27 -2.69 15.85
C ASN A 514 -18.44 -3.09 14.62
N VAL A 515 -18.96 -2.95 13.40
CA VAL A 515 -18.17 -3.07 12.16
C VAL A 515 -17.47 -1.74 11.95
N MET A 516 -16.25 -1.65 12.47
CA MET A 516 -15.50 -0.39 12.55
C MET A 516 -14.90 -0.01 11.21
N THR A 517 -14.43 -1.00 10.46
CA THR A 517 -13.74 -0.76 9.19
C THR A 517 -13.57 -2.05 8.40
N ARG A 518 -13.01 -1.92 7.20
CA ARG A 518 -12.65 -3.01 6.29
C ARG A 518 -11.60 -2.54 5.28
N GLU A 519 -10.81 -3.44 4.73
CA GLU A 519 -9.81 -3.12 3.70
C GLU A 519 -10.48 -3.05 2.32
N GLY A 520 -10.39 -4.11 1.50
CA GLY A 520 -10.96 -4.22 0.16
C GLY A 520 -10.60 -3.07 -0.78
N VAL A 521 -9.32 -2.72 -0.77
CA VAL A 521 -8.54 -1.83 -1.65
C VAL A 521 -7.12 -2.39 -1.68
N LEU A 522 -6.29 -1.98 -2.64
CA LEU A 522 -4.83 -2.14 -2.49
C LEU A 522 -4.38 -1.32 -1.27
N GLY A 523 -4.24 -1.98 -0.12
CA GLY A 523 -3.81 -1.37 1.14
C GLY A 523 -2.30 -1.16 1.22
N GLN A 524 -1.83 -0.63 2.36
CA GLN A 524 -0.39 -0.41 2.62
C GLN A 524 0.46 -1.69 2.50
N GLU A 525 -0.13 -2.89 2.65
CA GLU A 525 0.61 -4.14 2.45
C GLU A 525 1.18 -4.31 1.04
N TYR A 526 0.49 -3.76 0.03
CA TYR A 526 0.94 -3.86 -1.35
C TYR A 526 2.18 -3.01 -1.62
N ASP A 527 2.44 -1.94 -0.84
CA ASP A 527 3.71 -1.19 -0.91
C ASP A 527 4.91 -2.06 -0.49
N SER A 528 4.70 -3.10 0.32
CA SER A 528 5.74 -4.09 0.62
C SER A 528 5.90 -5.12 -0.50
N PHE A 529 4.83 -5.43 -1.24
CA PHE A 529 4.80 -6.46 -2.27
C PHE A 529 5.18 -5.96 -3.67
N GLY A 530 5.10 -4.66 -3.94
CA GLY A 530 5.43 -4.06 -5.22
C GLY A 530 5.07 -2.58 -5.30
N TYR A 531 5.03 -2.06 -6.54
CA TYR A 531 4.68 -0.68 -6.85
C TYR A 531 3.17 -0.45 -6.77
N ILE A 532 2.74 0.60 -6.04
CA ILE A 532 1.38 1.14 -6.08
C ILE A 532 1.43 2.51 -6.76
N ASP A 533 0.62 2.71 -7.79
CA ASP A 533 0.56 4.00 -8.46
C ASP A 533 0.16 5.13 -7.46
N PRO A 534 0.93 6.24 -7.38
CA PRO A 534 0.62 7.34 -6.48
C PRO A 534 -0.79 7.93 -6.61
N GLU A 535 -1.43 7.85 -7.78
CA GLU A 535 -2.82 8.26 -8.01
C GLU A 535 -3.81 7.42 -7.16
N HIS A 536 -3.47 6.18 -6.80
CA HIS A 536 -4.31 5.29 -5.99
C HIS A 536 -4.74 5.95 -4.68
N HIS A 537 -3.76 6.53 -3.96
CA HIS A 537 -3.92 7.19 -2.66
C HIS A 537 -4.93 8.34 -2.67
N VAL A 538 -5.09 9.01 -3.81
CA VAL A 538 -5.99 10.16 -3.99
C VAL A 538 -7.22 9.83 -4.85
N THR A 539 -7.39 8.56 -5.22
CA THR A 539 -8.56 8.07 -5.97
C THR A 539 -9.55 7.34 -5.07
N PHE A 540 -9.09 6.36 -4.29
CA PHE A 540 -9.99 5.51 -3.50
C PHE A 540 -10.86 6.24 -2.46
N PRO A 541 -10.47 7.41 -1.91
CA PRO A 541 -11.34 8.21 -1.04
C PRO A 541 -12.64 8.66 -1.72
N PHE A 542 -12.65 8.75 -3.05
CA PHE A 542 -13.79 9.17 -3.88
C PHE A 542 -14.47 8.01 -4.61
N THR A 543 -14.06 6.77 -4.33
CA THR A 543 -14.69 5.54 -4.84
C THR A 543 -15.00 4.61 -3.66
N ARG A 544 -14.07 3.75 -3.24
CA ARG A 544 -14.29 2.76 -2.16
C ARG A 544 -14.89 3.37 -0.89
N MET A 545 -14.35 4.51 -0.45
CA MET A 545 -14.77 5.14 0.80
C MET A 545 -16.18 5.75 0.75
N LEU A 546 -16.77 5.91 -0.44
CA LEU A 546 -18.16 6.37 -0.57
C LEU A 546 -19.15 5.35 0.02
N GLY A 547 -18.81 4.06 0.02
CA GLY A 547 -19.63 3.03 0.64
C GLY A 547 -19.48 2.96 2.17
N GLY A 548 -18.34 3.40 2.72
CA GLY A 548 -18.05 3.34 4.15
C GLY A 548 -16.55 3.40 4.50
N PRO A 549 -16.21 3.19 5.78
CA PRO A 549 -14.83 3.29 6.26
C PRO A 549 -13.89 2.29 5.59
N VAL A 550 -12.62 2.67 5.44
CA VAL A 550 -11.54 1.85 4.87
C VAL A 550 -10.37 1.79 5.84
N GLU A 551 -9.89 0.58 6.11
CA GLU A 551 -8.61 0.38 6.81
C GLU A 551 -7.51 0.24 5.76
N TYR A 552 -6.72 1.29 5.64
CA TYR A 552 -5.58 1.34 4.72
C TYR A 552 -4.27 0.94 5.42
N THR A 553 -4.23 0.96 6.76
CA THR A 553 -3.04 0.76 7.60
C THR A 553 -1.90 1.78 7.36
N PRO A 554 -2.15 3.10 7.49
CA PRO A 554 -1.12 4.13 7.23
C PRO A 554 -0.08 4.22 8.37
N GLY A 555 0.91 5.08 8.15
CA GLY A 555 1.89 5.51 9.16
C GLY A 555 3.24 4.82 9.04
N ILE A 556 3.69 4.46 7.84
CA ILE A 556 5.04 3.92 7.66
C ILE A 556 6.08 5.05 7.67
N PHE A 557 7.10 4.92 8.52
CA PHE A 557 8.20 5.88 8.69
C PHE A 557 9.53 5.32 8.17
N ASP A 558 9.72 4.00 8.14
CA ASP A 558 10.81 3.30 7.47
C ASP A 558 10.42 3.06 5.99
N THR A 559 10.66 4.05 5.11
CA THR A 559 10.27 3.99 3.69
C THR A 559 11.05 2.94 2.89
N ASP A 560 12.18 2.48 3.43
CA ASP A 560 13.01 1.41 2.87
C ASP A 560 12.53 0.01 3.29
N SER A 561 11.43 -0.08 4.06
CA SER A 561 10.86 -1.35 4.47
C SER A 561 10.07 -2.04 3.35
N GLY A 562 10.24 -3.36 3.21
CA GLY A 562 9.54 -4.18 2.20
C GLY A 562 10.39 -4.48 0.96
N SER A 563 9.79 -5.15 -0.03
CA SER A 563 10.46 -5.54 -1.27
C SER A 563 10.11 -4.65 -2.47
N GLY A 564 9.06 -3.82 -2.35
CA GLY A 564 8.57 -2.91 -3.39
C GLY A 564 9.10 -1.47 -3.29
N GLY A 565 9.49 -1.03 -2.09
CA GLY A 565 9.81 0.38 -1.80
C GLY A 565 8.52 1.18 -1.54
N ILE A 566 8.43 1.88 -0.40
CA ILE A 566 7.26 2.70 -0.07
C ILE A 566 7.40 4.04 -0.77
N GLU A 567 6.56 4.30 -1.76
CA GLU A 567 6.67 5.46 -2.64
C GLU A 567 5.82 6.66 -2.18
N THR A 568 5.82 6.91 -0.87
CA THR A 568 5.13 8.06 -0.26
C THR A 568 6.03 8.75 0.73
N THR A 569 5.96 10.08 0.78
CA THR A 569 6.64 10.83 1.84
C THR A 569 6.05 10.53 3.22
N ARG A 570 6.87 10.66 4.26
CA ARG A 570 6.42 10.55 5.65
C ARG A 570 5.32 11.56 5.99
N ALA A 571 5.34 12.77 5.42
CA ALA A 571 4.26 13.74 5.63
C ALA A 571 2.94 13.32 4.96
N LYS A 572 2.98 12.63 3.81
CA LYS A 572 1.79 12.01 3.22
C LYS A 572 1.22 10.91 4.11
N GLN A 573 2.07 10.05 4.68
CA GLN A 573 1.66 9.03 5.65
C GLN A 573 0.93 9.63 6.87
N LEU A 574 1.36 10.81 7.35
CA LEU A 574 0.62 11.56 8.38
C LEU A 574 -0.74 12.08 7.87
N ALA A 575 -0.78 12.63 6.65
CA ALA A 575 -1.99 13.21 6.06
C ALA A 575 -3.08 12.16 5.76
N MET A 576 -2.73 10.88 5.68
CA MET A 576 -3.68 9.78 5.52
C MET A 576 -4.64 9.63 6.72
N TYR A 577 -4.18 9.85 7.95
CA TYR A 577 -4.99 9.69 9.17
C TYR A 577 -6.31 10.49 9.15
N PRO A 578 -6.29 11.83 8.92
CA PRO A 578 -7.52 12.60 8.78
C PRO A 578 -8.21 12.40 7.41
N THR A 579 -7.52 11.91 6.38
CA THR A 579 -8.12 11.75 5.04
C THR A 579 -8.96 10.47 4.97
N TYR A 580 -8.40 9.33 5.37
CA TYR A 580 -9.03 8.02 5.26
C TYR A 580 -9.94 7.75 6.46
N PHE A 581 -11.25 7.83 6.24
CA PHE A 581 -12.22 7.59 7.31
C PHE A 581 -12.19 6.12 7.75
N SER A 582 -11.86 5.86 9.01
CA SER A 582 -11.88 4.51 9.59
C SER A 582 -12.22 4.56 11.09
N GLY A 583 -12.93 3.54 11.59
CA GLY A 583 -13.30 3.46 13.01
C GLY A 583 -12.22 2.80 13.88
N LEU A 584 -11.35 1.99 13.28
CA LEU A 584 -10.06 1.58 13.85
C LEU A 584 -9.02 2.19 12.91
N GLN A 585 -7.86 2.62 13.38
CA GLN A 585 -6.79 3.05 12.46
C GLN A 585 -5.45 2.54 12.93
N MET A 586 -4.68 1.96 12.03
CA MET A 586 -3.39 1.42 12.39
C MET A 586 -2.32 2.51 12.55
N VAL A 587 -1.39 2.25 13.47
CA VAL A 587 -0.04 2.79 13.51
C VAL A 587 0.84 1.65 13.01
N ALA A 588 1.07 1.61 11.70
CA ALA A 588 1.40 0.37 10.99
C ALA A 588 2.84 -0.12 11.16
N ASP A 589 3.80 0.80 11.28
CA ASP A 589 5.23 0.48 11.27
C ASP A 589 5.69 -0.21 12.58
N LEU A 590 6.94 -0.65 12.59
CA LEU A 590 7.61 -1.15 13.77
C LEU A 590 7.81 -0.01 14.78
N PRO A 591 7.67 -0.27 16.11
CA PRO A 591 7.95 0.72 17.14
C PRO A 591 9.29 1.44 16.99
N SER A 592 10.32 0.74 16.52
CA SER A 592 11.65 1.30 16.29
C SER A 592 11.68 2.40 15.23
N SER A 593 10.82 2.32 14.21
CA SER A 593 10.79 3.28 13.10
C SER A 593 10.23 4.64 13.52
N TYR A 594 9.52 4.70 14.65
CA TYR A 594 8.99 5.95 15.21
C TYR A 594 9.95 6.63 16.19
N LEU A 595 10.97 5.92 16.67
CA LEU A 595 11.92 6.46 17.64
C LEU A 595 12.81 7.51 16.98
N ALA A 596 13.16 8.54 17.75
CA ALA A 596 14.17 9.50 17.32
C ALA A 596 15.52 8.79 17.14
N ASP A 597 16.30 9.27 16.16
CA ASP A 597 17.66 8.80 15.93
C ASP A 597 18.45 8.79 17.24
N ARG A 598 19.09 7.66 17.49
CA ARG A 598 19.95 7.49 18.65
C ARG A 598 21.39 7.60 18.20
N ASP A 599 22.10 8.54 18.81
CA ASP A 599 23.54 8.65 18.62
C ASP A 599 24.19 7.28 18.91
N ALA A 600 25.14 6.87 18.07
CA ALA A 600 25.96 5.69 18.25
C ALA A 600 26.92 5.88 19.44
N THR A 601 26.38 5.95 20.65
CA THR A 601 27.10 6.30 21.88
C THR A 601 26.85 5.27 22.97
N VAL A 602 27.83 5.09 23.86
CA VAL A 602 27.70 4.22 25.03
C VAL A 602 28.45 4.77 26.23
N GLY A 603 27.75 4.96 27.35
CA GLY A 603 28.37 5.32 28.63
C GLY A 603 29.03 4.12 29.31
N VAL A 604 30.06 4.38 30.13
CA VAL A 604 30.66 3.31 30.96
C VAL A 604 29.65 2.84 32.01
N GLY A 605 29.18 1.60 31.86
CA GLY A 605 28.16 0.98 32.69
C GLY A 605 26.79 0.83 32.02
N ASP A 606 26.64 1.35 30.79
CA ASP A 606 25.41 1.30 30.00
C ASP A 606 25.49 0.25 28.87
N VAL A 607 24.35 0.01 28.21
CA VAL A 607 24.21 -0.92 27.08
C VAL A 607 23.77 -0.13 25.85
N ALA A 608 24.48 -0.29 24.73
CA ALA A 608 24.07 0.23 23.42
C ALA A 608 23.69 -0.93 22.50
N GLN A 609 22.59 -0.78 21.76
CA GLN A 609 22.18 -1.79 20.78
C GLN A 609 23.04 -1.71 19.52
N ALA A 610 23.20 -2.84 18.83
CA ALA A 610 23.93 -2.93 17.57
C ALA A 610 23.24 -2.22 16.41
N GLU A 611 21.91 -2.21 16.42
CA GLU A 611 21.09 -1.47 15.44
C GLU A 611 21.30 0.05 15.48
N ASN A 612 21.80 0.60 16.59
CA ASN A 612 22.06 2.05 16.75
C ASN A 612 23.55 2.39 16.60
N ALA A 613 24.37 1.49 16.06
CA ALA A 613 25.79 1.75 15.83
C ALA A 613 26.00 2.52 14.52
N ASP A 614 27.15 3.17 14.36
CA ASP A 614 27.59 3.61 13.04
C ASP A 614 27.96 2.35 12.24
N LEU A 615 27.15 2.01 11.24
CA LEU A 615 27.31 0.81 10.40
C LEU A 615 28.18 1.13 9.18
N ASP A 616 29.20 0.31 8.95
CA ASP A 616 30.10 0.43 7.79
C ASP A 616 30.18 -0.93 7.09
N GLY A 617 29.58 -1.04 5.90
CA GLY A 617 29.54 -2.29 5.13
C GLY A 617 28.72 -3.43 5.77
N VAL A 618 27.82 -3.12 6.71
CA VAL A 618 26.91 -4.08 7.37
C VAL A 618 25.48 -3.54 7.41
N SER A 619 24.49 -4.43 7.52
CA SER A 619 23.07 -4.08 7.62
C SER A 619 22.44 -4.69 8.87
N THR A 620 21.22 -4.30 9.21
CA THR A 620 20.46 -4.86 10.34
C THR A 620 19.51 -5.98 9.89
N ALA A 621 19.10 -6.83 10.84
CA ALA A 621 18.14 -7.90 10.62
C ALA A 621 17.29 -8.17 11.88
N ALA A 622 16.08 -8.72 11.72
CA ALA A 622 15.12 -8.96 12.80
C ALA A 622 14.65 -10.43 12.92
N ARG A 623 15.38 -11.36 12.27
CA ARG A 623 14.94 -12.75 12.07
C ARG A 623 14.94 -13.64 13.32
N TRP A 624 15.83 -13.39 14.28
CA TRP A 624 16.02 -14.29 15.41
C TRP A 624 15.38 -13.75 16.68
N ALA A 625 14.68 -14.63 17.40
CA ALA A 625 14.03 -14.30 18.66
C ALA A 625 15.06 -13.93 19.74
N GLY A 626 14.64 -13.19 20.77
CA GLY A 626 15.45 -12.99 21.97
C GLY A 626 16.43 -11.81 21.94
N ALA A 627 16.55 -11.08 20.83
CA ALA A 627 17.25 -9.80 20.74
C ALA A 627 16.76 -8.82 21.83
N GLN A 628 17.65 -8.00 22.38
CA GLN A 628 17.27 -6.93 23.32
C GLN A 628 16.54 -5.81 22.59
N GLY A 629 17.00 -5.43 21.40
CA GLY A 629 16.35 -4.45 20.50
C GLY A 629 15.31 -5.03 19.55
N GLY A 630 14.98 -4.24 18.52
CA GLY A 630 14.09 -4.63 17.41
C GLY A 630 14.82 -5.44 16.33
N GLN A 631 16.12 -5.21 16.20
CA GLN A 631 17.04 -5.74 15.20
C GLN A 631 18.39 -6.08 15.85
N TYR A 632 19.22 -6.79 15.10
CA TYR A 632 20.61 -7.11 15.39
C TYR A 632 21.42 -6.95 14.10
N VAL A 633 22.75 -6.97 14.19
CA VAL A 633 23.62 -6.87 13.02
C VAL A 633 24.32 -8.21 12.75
N PRO A 634 23.99 -8.91 11.65
CA PRO A 634 24.72 -10.10 11.24
C PRO A 634 26.13 -9.75 10.72
N ILE A 635 27.14 -10.41 11.28
CA ILE A 635 28.52 -10.41 10.78
C ILE A 635 28.78 -11.79 10.16
N ASP A 636 28.18 -12.02 8.98
CA ASP A 636 28.34 -13.26 8.22
C ASP A 636 29.48 -13.10 7.19
N PRO A 637 30.55 -13.90 7.24
CA PRO A 637 31.68 -13.79 6.32
C PRO A 637 31.33 -14.07 4.85
N ASN A 638 30.13 -14.57 4.54
CA ASN A 638 29.67 -14.75 3.16
C ASN A 638 28.98 -13.51 2.58
N THR A 639 28.54 -12.58 3.43
CA THR A 639 27.74 -11.41 3.01
C THR A 639 28.31 -10.09 3.50
N VAL A 640 29.36 -10.13 4.33
CA VAL A 640 30.02 -8.96 4.92
C VAL A 640 31.48 -8.99 4.52
N ASP A 641 31.95 -7.89 3.93
CA ASP A 641 33.32 -7.76 3.44
C ASP A 641 34.34 -7.58 4.57
N ALA A 642 35.59 -7.95 4.31
CA ALA A 642 36.69 -7.65 5.21
C ALA A 642 36.89 -6.13 5.32
N GLY A 643 36.93 -5.61 6.54
CA GLY A 643 36.93 -4.19 6.85
C GLY A 643 35.57 -3.64 7.25
N ALA A 644 34.47 -4.38 7.05
CA ALA A 644 33.14 -3.96 7.47
C ALA A 644 32.91 -4.21 8.97
N GLY A 645 32.07 -3.40 9.61
CA GLY A 645 31.81 -3.49 11.03
C GLY A 645 30.91 -2.39 11.55
N LEU A 646 30.97 -2.20 12.85
CA LEU A 646 30.15 -1.22 13.55
C LEU A 646 30.96 -0.49 14.60
N SER A 647 30.63 0.78 14.83
CA SER A 647 31.30 1.60 15.82
C SER A 647 30.37 2.42 16.71
N TRP A 648 30.87 2.74 17.90
CA TRP A 648 30.22 3.59 18.89
C TRP A 648 31.23 4.54 19.53
N THR A 649 30.78 5.73 19.90
CA THR A 649 31.51 6.65 20.76
C THR A 649 31.26 6.30 22.23
N VAL A 650 32.30 5.85 22.93
CA VAL A 650 32.28 5.62 24.37
C VAL A 650 32.47 6.95 25.09
N GLU A 651 31.43 7.45 25.75
CA GLU A 651 31.44 8.80 26.32
C GLU A 651 31.90 8.84 27.78
N GLY A 652 32.59 9.93 28.14
CA GLY A 652 32.79 10.29 29.54
C GLY A 652 33.70 9.35 30.33
N VAL A 653 34.67 8.72 29.68
CA VAL A 653 35.65 7.84 30.34
C VAL A 653 36.45 8.65 31.37
N ALA A 654 36.42 8.22 32.64
CA ALA A 654 36.90 9.03 33.75
C ALA A 654 38.43 9.14 33.86
N GLU A 655 39.16 8.09 33.48
CA GLU A 655 40.62 8.02 33.55
C GLU A 655 41.18 7.02 32.53
N ASP A 656 42.43 7.23 32.12
CA ASP A 656 43.16 6.29 31.26
C ASP A 656 43.29 4.94 31.99
N ALA A 657 42.56 3.92 31.54
CA ALA A 657 42.50 2.63 32.19
C ALA A 657 42.11 1.51 31.23
N THR A 658 42.21 0.28 31.72
CA THR A 658 41.65 -0.89 31.04
C THR A 658 40.20 -1.07 31.50
N TYR A 659 39.32 -1.30 30.54
CA TYR A 659 37.89 -1.57 30.71
C TYR A 659 37.56 -2.92 30.07
N ASP A 660 36.41 -3.49 30.40
CA ASP A 660 35.89 -4.67 29.72
C ASP A 660 34.80 -4.24 28.72
N LEU A 661 35.03 -4.53 27.43
CA LEU A 661 34.02 -4.47 26.39
C LEU A 661 33.24 -5.79 26.40
N HIS A 662 31.93 -5.71 26.61
CA HIS A 662 31.00 -6.83 26.47
C HIS A 662 30.31 -6.79 25.12
N LEU A 663 30.18 -7.95 24.49
CA LEU A 663 29.43 -8.15 23.25
C LEU A 663 28.36 -9.19 23.53
N ARG A 664 27.09 -8.81 23.37
CA ARG A 664 25.95 -9.72 23.38
C ARG A 664 25.70 -10.22 21.96
N TYR A 665 25.79 -11.52 21.76
CA TYR A 665 25.80 -12.13 20.43
C TYR A 665 25.10 -13.50 20.42
N ALA A 666 24.74 -13.94 19.22
CA ALA A 666 24.33 -15.31 18.93
C ALA A 666 25.16 -15.87 17.75
N SER A 667 25.47 -17.16 17.76
CA SER A 667 26.27 -17.82 16.73
C SER A 667 25.98 -19.32 16.72
N ASP A 668 25.08 -19.77 15.85
CA ASP A 668 24.76 -21.20 15.75
C ASP A 668 26.04 -22.02 15.51
N GLY A 669 26.22 -23.08 16.28
CA GLY A 669 27.33 -24.01 16.11
C GLY A 669 27.19 -24.89 14.87
N GLU A 670 25.98 -25.38 14.61
CA GLU A 670 25.67 -26.40 13.59
C GLU A 670 25.34 -25.79 12.23
N ASN A 671 24.51 -24.74 12.16
CA ASN A 671 24.04 -24.13 10.92
C ASN A 671 24.62 -22.72 10.72
N ASN A 672 25.91 -22.67 10.43
CA ASN A 672 26.68 -21.44 10.29
C ASN A 672 27.63 -21.51 9.10
N ALA A 673 27.91 -20.36 8.50
CA ALA A 673 28.97 -20.18 7.51
C ALA A 673 30.33 -20.70 8.01
N VAL A 674 30.57 -20.58 9.32
CA VAL A 674 31.80 -20.99 10.00
C VAL A 674 31.62 -22.38 10.62
N PRO A 675 32.50 -23.37 10.32
CA PRO A 675 32.40 -24.71 10.91
C PRO A 675 32.35 -24.70 12.44
N GLU A 676 31.56 -25.58 13.06
CA GLU A 676 31.35 -25.67 14.52
C GLU A 676 32.66 -25.64 15.34
N ASP A 677 33.69 -26.39 14.89
CA ASP A 677 34.98 -26.51 15.57
C ASP A 677 35.91 -25.27 15.39
N THR A 678 35.52 -24.28 14.60
CA THR A 678 36.29 -23.06 14.32
C THR A 678 35.89 -21.95 15.30
N SER A 679 36.86 -21.28 15.92
CA SER A 679 36.57 -20.12 16.77
C SER A 679 36.01 -18.98 15.93
N ARG A 680 34.83 -18.45 16.27
CA ARG A 680 34.30 -17.23 15.66
C ARG A 680 35.03 -16.03 16.25
N THR A 681 35.47 -15.11 15.40
CA THR A 681 36.27 -13.96 15.83
C THR A 681 35.90 -12.70 15.08
N ALA A 682 36.15 -11.57 15.74
CA ALA A 682 36.11 -10.23 15.19
C ALA A 682 37.24 -9.39 15.79
N THR A 683 37.70 -8.39 15.07
CA THR A 683 38.73 -7.45 15.52
C THR A 683 38.09 -6.29 16.27
N VAL A 684 38.67 -5.93 17.41
CA VAL A 684 38.23 -4.77 18.22
C VAL A 684 39.23 -3.63 18.07
N LEU A 685 38.73 -2.44 17.77
CA LEU A 685 39.53 -1.21 17.65
C LEU A 685 39.09 -0.18 18.69
N VAL A 686 40.04 0.62 19.16
CA VAL A 686 39.80 1.83 19.95
C VAL A 686 40.56 2.98 19.28
N ASP A 687 39.86 4.05 18.90
CA ASP A 687 40.40 5.21 18.18
C ASP A 687 41.20 4.82 16.92
N GLY A 688 40.71 3.81 16.20
CA GLY A 688 41.36 3.22 15.03
C GLY A 688 42.59 2.34 15.33
N ALA A 689 42.96 2.15 16.60
CA ALA A 689 44.04 1.27 17.01
C ALA A 689 43.52 -0.11 17.45
N GLU A 690 44.01 -1.15 16.80
CA GLU A 690 43.69 -2.55 17.11
C GLU A 690 44.03 -2.90 18.57
N GLN A 691 43.03 -3.40 19.30
CA GLN A 691 43.17 -3.94 20.66
C GLN A 691 43.37 -5.46 20.66
N GLY A 692 42.97 -6.13 19.57
CA GLY A 692 43.10 -7.56 19.31
C GLY A 692 41.78 -8.20 18.86
N GLN A 693 41.80 -9.52 18.67
CA GLN A 693 40.62 -10.29 18.28
C GLN A 693 39.81 -10.73 19.51
N VAL A 694 38.50 -10.51 19.47
CA VAL A 694 37.55 -11.15 20.39
C VAL A 694 37.19 -12.54 19.86
N THR A 695 37.08 -13.52 20.75
CA THR A 695 36.60 -14.87 20.41
C THR A 695 35.19 -15.05 20.95
N LEU A 696 34.29 -15.52 20.08
CA LEU A 696 32.87 -15.70 20.30
C LEU A 696 32.57 -17.20 20.23
N PRO A 697 32.47 -17.92 21.36
CA PRO A 697 32.10 -19.33 21.35
C PRO A 697 30.73 -19.56 20.66
N PRO A 698 30.53 -20.68 19.95
CA PRO A 698 29.22 -20.98 19.38
C PRO A 698 28.16 -21.06 20.50
N THR A 699 26.98 -20.53 20.20
CA THR A 699 25.75 -20.68 21.00
C THR A 699 25.00 -21.91 20.53
N ASP A 700 24.01 -22.36 21.31
CA ASP A 700 23.25 -23.56 20.95
C ASP A 700 22.43 -23.36 19.66
N TYR A 701 21.98 -22.13 19.39
CA TYR A 701 21.27 -21.73 18.18
C TYR A 701 21.32 -20.20 17.95
N TRP A 702 20.80 -19.71 16.82
CA TRP A 702 20.79 -18.28 16.46
C TRP A 702 19.88 -17.39 17.33
N ASP A 703 18.97 -17.98 18.12
CA ASP A 703 18.13 -17.27 19.10
C ASP A 703 18.60 -17.44 20.55
N ASP A 704 19.70 -18.17 20.77
CA ASP A 704 20.37 -18.28 22.06
C ASP A 704 21.45 -17.20 22.16
N TRP A 705 21.17 -16.16 22.93
CA TRP A 705 22.04 -15.00 23.07
C TRP A 705 22.91 -15.10 24.32
N ASN A 706 24.22 -15.00 24.12
CA ASN A 706 25.22 -15.00 25.17
C ASN A 706 26.01 -13.68 25.18
N ALA A 707 26.79 -13.46 26.23
CA ALA A 707 27.70 -12.33 26.33
C ALA A 707 29.14 -12.80 26.54
N VAL A 708 30.07 -12.22 25.79
CA VAL A 708 31.51 -12.35 26.01
C VAL A 708 32.11 -11.00 26.34
N SER A 709 33.24 -11.01 27.05
CA SER A 709 33.97 -9.78 27.39
C SER A 709 35.43 -9.85 26.92
N THR A 710 35.95 -8.75 26.40
CA THR A 710 37.36 -8.58 26.05
C THR A 710 37.92 -7.27 26.64
N PRO A 711 39.17 -7.24 27.14
CA PRO A 711 39.74 -6.02 27.69
C PRO A 711 40.08 -5.01 26.58
N VAL A 712 39.74 -3.74 26.80
CA VAL A 712 40.07 -2.61 25.92
C VAL A 712 40.76 -1.50 26.71
N SER A 713 41.70 -0.77 26.10
CA SER A 713 42.35 0.38 26.73
C SER A 713 41.69 1.67 26.28
N LEU A 714 41.06 2.40 27.20
CA LEU A 714 40.39 3.67 26.91
C LEU A 714 41.15 4.83 27.57
N SER A 715 41.23 5.96 26.87
CA SER A 715 41.77 7.22 27.39
C SER A 715 40.68 8.02 28.09
N ALA A 716 41.05 8.89 29.03
CA ALA A 716 40.10 9.81 29.66
C ALA A 716 39.46 10.75 28.61
N GLY A 717 38.13 10.87 28.63
CA GLY A 717 37.34 11.56 27.61
C GLY A 717 36.54 10.58 26.75
N ASP A 718 36.24 10.99 25.52
CA ASP A 718 35.46 10.17 24.57
C ASP A 718 36.42 9.35 23.70
N ASN A 719 36.02 8.11 23.37
CA ASN A 719 36.83 7.18 22.57
C ASN A 719 35.92 6.50 21.54
N VAL A 720 36.42 6.23 20.33
CA VAL A 720 35.65 5.47 19.32
C VAL A 720 35.98 3.99 19.45
N LEU A 721 34.98 3.17 19.71
CA LEU A 721 35.06 1.72 19.81
C LEU A 721 34.48 1.09 18.54
N ALA A 722 35.20 0.18 17.90
CA ALA A 722 34.67 -0.55 16.75
C ALA A 722 34.84 -2.07 16.89
N VAL A 723 33.88 -2.83 16.36
CA VAL A 723 33.93 -4.28 16.16
C VAL A 723 33.85 -4.53 14.66
N ARG A 724 34.85 -5.23 14.10
CA ARG A 724 35.06 -5.32 12.65
C ARG A 724 35.41 -6.74 12.22
N LEU A 725 35.00 -7.12 11.02
CA LEU A 725 35.43 -8.36 10.38
C LEU A 725 36.68 -8.07 9.54
N ASP A 726 37.88 -8.42 9.98
CA ASP A 726 39.12 -8.20 9.20
C ASP A 726 39.65 -9.49 8.52
N ASP A 727 40.64 -9.39 7.63
CA ASP A 727 41.26 -10.51 6.87
C ASP A 727 41.76 -11.70 7.72
N GLY A 728 41.88 -11.53 9.05
CA GLY A 728 42.27 -12.57 10.00
C GLY A 728 41.12 -13.13 10.84
N ASP A 729 39.92 -12.59 10.67
CA ASP A 729 38.72 -12.96 11.40
C ASP A 729 37.92 -14.03 10.67
N THR A 730 37.00 -14.63 11.42
CA THR A 730 36.14 -15.71 10.89
C THR A 730 34.67 -15.30 10.81
N GLY A 731 34.24 -14.26 11.53
CA GLY A 731 32.83 -13.84 11.56
C GLY A 731 31.90 -14.96 12.05
N GLY A 732 30.69 -14.99 11.50
CA GLY A 732 29.68 -16.02 11.74
C GLY A 732 28.89 -15.80 13.01
N PHE A 733 28.54 -14.56 13.35
CA PHE A 733 27.75 -14.24 14.53
C PHE A 733 26.80 -13.07 14.28
N ASN A 734 25.74 -12.99 15.06
CA ASN A 734 24.83 -11.85 15.12
C ASN A 734 25.18 -11.04 16.36
N LEU A 735 25.45 -9.75 16.20
CA LEU A 735 25.67 -8.84 17.32
C LEU A 735 24.39 -8.10 17.66
N ASP A 736 23.96 -8.16 18.92
CA ASP A 736 22.73 -7.50 19.39
C ASP A 736 23.02 -6.23 20.19
N ALA A 737 24.03 -6.26 21.06
CA ALA A 737 24.35 -5.11 21.89
C ALA A 737 25.80 -5.13 22.41
N VAL A 738 26.30 -3.97 22.79
CA VAL A 738 27.60 -3.79 23.45
C VAL A 738 27.47 -3.06 24.79
N ALA A 739 28.41 -3.30 25.70
CA ALA A 739 28.53 -2.53 26.93
C ALA A 739 29.99 -2.35 27.34
N VAL A 740 30.37 -1.18 27.84
CA VAL A 740 31.70 -0.93 28.38
C VAL A 740 31.61 -0.84 29.90
N THR A 741 32.40 -1.63 30.63
CA THR A 741 32.32 -1.69 32.09
C THR A 741 33.70 -1.63 32.76
N GLN A 742 33.70 -1.39 34.07
CA GLN A 742 34.90 -1.56 34.90
C GLN A 742 35.37 -3.02 34.86
N THR A 743 36.68 -3.25 34.79
CA THR A 743 37.25 -4.61 34.70
C THR A 743 36.69 -5.55 35.77
N GLY A 744 36.19 -6.71 35.33
CA GLY A 744 35.61 -7.77 36.15
C GLY A 744 34.13 -7.60 36.48
N ALA A 745 33.46 -6.56 35.96
CA ALA A 745 32.00 -6.45 36.03
C ALA A 745 31.34 -7.32 34.94
N SER A 746 30.12 -7.80 35.21
CA SER A 746 29.30 -8.47 34.19
C SER A 746 28.66 -7.46 33.25
N MET A 747 28.28 -7.90 32.05
CA MET A 747 27.41 -7.11 31.17
C MET A 747 26.14 -6.70 31.94
N PRO A 748 25.79 -5.41 31.97
CA PRO A 748 24.54 -4.94 32.56
C PRO A 748 23.35 -5.33 31.68
N GLU A 749 22.16 -5.38 32.26
CA GLU A 749 20.92 -5.33 31.48
C GLU A 749 20.63 -3.87 31.09
N PRO A 750 20.02 -3.61 29.93
CA PRO A 750 19.64 -2.26 29.54
C PRO A 750 18.67 -1.66 30.57
N ALA A 751 18.88 -0.38 30.90
CA ALA A 751 18.12 0.30 31.94
C ALA A 751 16.65 0.54 31.54
N THR A 752 16.39 0.68 30.25
CA THR A 752 15.09 0.79 29.59
C THR A 752 15.01 -0.25 28.47
N ASP A 753 13.81 -0.69 28.10
CA ASP A 753 13.68 -1.53 26.91
C ASP A 753 14.13 -0.70 25.69
N PRO A 754 15.04 -1.20 24.83
CA PRO A 754 15.53 -0.43 23.70
C PRO A 754 14.46 -0.04 22.69
N THR A 755 13.28 -0.66 22.69
CA THR A 755 12.16 -0.25 21.83
C THR A 755 11.33 0.90 22.39
N LEU A 756 11.78 1.55 23.46
CA LEU A 756 11.11 2.67 24.13
C LEU A 756 12.00 3.91 24.17
N GLY A 757 11.44 5.10 24.07
CA GLY A 757 12.20 6.34 24.13
C GLY A 757 11.52 7.50 23.40
N PRO A 758 12.20 8.65 23.26
CA PRO A 758 11.65 9.76 22.49
C PRO A 758 11.44 9.33 21.04
N THR A 759 10.34 9.78 20.47
CA THR A 759 9.99 9.60 19.07
C THR A 759 10.47 10.77 18.22
N VAL A 760 10.52 10.60 16.90
CA VAL A 760 10.71 11.74 15.99
C VAL A 760 9.54 12.72 16.13
N ASP A 761 9.81 14.02 15.97
CA ASP A 761 8.81 15.09 16.13
C ASP A 761 7.55 14.87 15.25
N ALA A 762 7.70 14.23 14.10
CA ALA A 762 6.60 13.88 13.20
C ALA A 762 5.56 12.94 13.84
N PHE A 763 5.97 12.10 14.80
CA PHE A 763 5.09 11.14 15.47
C PHE A 763 4.08 11.82 16.40
N ASP A 764 4.36 13.03 16.88
CA ASP A 764 3.44 13.83 17.70
C ASP A 764 2.06 14.02 17.04
N PHE A 765 2.03 14.06 15.69
CA PHE A 765 0.77 14.11 14.95
C PHE A 765 -0.03 12.82 15.11
N ILE A 766 0.62 11.65 14.97
CA ILE A 766 -0.02 10.34 15.15
C ILE A 766 -0.53 10.20 16.58
N GLU A 767 0.22 10.64 17.59
CA GLU A 767 -0.24 10.65 18.98
C GLU A 767 -1.51 11.50 19.14
N SER A 768 -1.54 12.67 18.50
CA SER A 768 -2.60 13.67 18.66
C SER A 768 -3.87 13.38 17.86
N VAL A 769 -3.77 12.82 16.65
CA VAL A 769 -4.92 12.58 15.76
C VAL A 769 -5.79 11.43 16.30
N PRO A 770 -7.10 11.62 16.49
CA PRO A 770 -7.98 10.53 16.91
C PRO A 770 -8.37 9.66 15.69
N ALA A 771 -8.74 8.40 15.91
CA ALA A 771 -9.43 7.61 14.88
C ALA A 771 -10.89 8.06 14.69
N GLY A 772 -11.45 8.78 15.68
CA GLY A 772 -12.81 9.27 15.74
C GLY A 772 -13.34 9.23 17.18
N PRO A 773 -14.66 9.35 17.40
CA PRO A 773 -15.65 9.78 16.41
C PRO A 773 -15.37 11.20 15.91
N TRP A 774 -15.85 11.52 14.71
CA TRP A 774 -15.74 12.86 14.15
C TRP A 774 -17.07 13.60 14.31
N SER A 775 -17.00 14.84 14.78
CA SER A 775 -18.16 15.72 14.91
C SER A 775 -18.58 16.32 13.57
N ASP A 776 -17.62 16.58 12.70
CA ASP A 776 -17.81 17.12 11.36
C ASP A 776 -16.69 16.65 10.41
N THR A 777 -16.99 16.55 9.13
CA THR A 777 -16.05 16.19 8.05
C THR A 777 -16.30 17.12 6.87
N ARG A 778 -15.23 17.73 6.35
CA ARG A 778 -15.26 18.64 5.21
C ARG A 778 -14.16 18.25 4.22
N VAL A 779 -14.53 18.04 2.96
CA VAL A 779 -13.55 18.05 1.87
C VAL A 779 -13.36 19.51 1.48
N VAL A 780 -12.18 20.05 1.76
CA VAL A 780 -11.86 21.47 1.54
C VAL A 780 -11.57 21.71 0.07
N ASP A 781 -10.81 20.82 -0.55
CA ASP A 781 -10.48 20.84 -1.97
C ASP A 781 -10.10 19.43 -2.45
N ALA A 782 -10.35 19.10 -3.71
CA ALA A 782 -10.00 17.80 -4.28
C ALA A 782 -10.12 17.75 -5.82
N GLU A 783 -9.23 16.98 -6.43
CA GLU A 783 -9.36 16.50 -7.80
C GLU A 783 -9.07 14.99 -7.81
N ILE A 784 -10.06 14.17 -8.20
CA ILE A 784 -9.98 12.70 -8.12
C ILE A 784 -8.82 12.19 -8.98
N GLY A 785 -7.91 11.44 -8.36
CA GLY A 785 -6.69 10.94 -9.00
C GLY A 785 -5.52 11.93 -9.00
N SER A 786 -5.69 13.14 -8.47
CA SER A 786 -4.64 14.15 -8.44
C SER A 786 -4.29 14.67 -7.05
N TYR A 787 -5.28 15.11 -6.26
CA TYR A 787 -5.04 15.55 -4.88
C TYR A 787 -6.30 15.53 -4.04
N SER A 788 -6.13 15.54 -2.71
CA SER A 788 -7.23 15.59 -1.75
C SER A 788 -6.85 16.42 -0.52
N VAL A 789 -7.78 17.26 -0.05
CA VAL A 789 -7.66 18.03 1.19
C VAL A 789 -8.91 17.81 2.04
N VAL A 790 -8.76 17.09 3.16
CA VAL A 790 -9.87 16.72 4.05
C VAL A 790 -9.61 17.25 5.46
N ALA A 791 -10.61 17.92 6.03
CA ALA A 791 -10.63 18.41 7.39
C ALA A 791 -11.69 17.67 8.22
N ARG A 792 -11.33 17.19 9.42
CA ARG A 792 -12.26 16.56 10.36
C ARG A 792 -12.17 17.18 11.75
N GLN A 793 -13.31 17.36 12.38
CA GLN A 793 -13.40 17.91 13.73
C GLN A 793 -13.54 16.79 14.76
N HIS A 794 -12.74 16.86 15.83
CA HIS A 794 -12.91 16.06 17.04
C HIS A 794 -12.87 16.98 18.26
N ASP A 795 -13.94 16.96 19.05
CA ASP A 795 -14.17 17.95 20.11
C ASP A 795 -14.03 19.39 19.59
N ASP A 796 -13.10 20.18 20.14
CA ASP A 796 -12.83 21.57 19.74
C ASP A 796 -11.61 21.68 18.79
N GLU A 797 -11.01 20.56 18.38
CA GLU A 797 -9.83 20.50 17.50
C GLU A 797 -10.20 20.07 16.08
N TRP A 798 -9.45 20.56 15.10
CA TRP A 798 -9.55 20.12 13.70
C TRP A 798 -8.25 19.47 13.25
N PHE A 799 -8.37 18.41 12.46
CA PHE A 799 -7.27 17.71 11.82
C PHE A 799 -7.45 17.78 10.31
N VAL A 800 -6.41 18.17 9.59
CA VAL A 800 -6.45 18.33 8.13
C VAL A 800 -5.34 17.50 7.51
N GLY A 801 -5.66 16.77 6.44
CA GLY A 801 -4.68 16.10 5.58
C GLY A 801 -4.79 16.64 4.16
N ALA A 802 -3.67 17.03 3.58
CA ALA A 802 -3.51 17.33 2.17
C ALA A 802 -2.52 16.33 1.56
N MET A 803 -2.87 15.73 0.42
CA MET A 803 -2.06 14.72 -0.27
C MET A 803 -2.10 14.94 -1.77
N THR A 804 -1.02 14.57 -2.47
CA THR A 804 -0.92 14.64 -3.94
C THR A 804 -0.58 13.27 -4.56
N ASP A 805 -0.78 13.17 -5.87
CA ASP A 805 -0.41 12.09 -6.78
C ASP A 805 1.11 12.09 -7.07
N GLY A 806 1.52 11.51 -8.20
CA GLY A 806 2.90 11.51 -8.68
C GLY A 806 3.41 12.89 -9.13
N ASN A 807 2.61 13.96 -8.98
CA ASN A 807 3.00 15.32 -9.32
C ASN A 807 3.09 16.18 -8.05
N GLY A 808 4.17 16.95 -7.90
CA GLY A 808 4.30 17.92 -6.82
C GLY A 808 3.32 19.08 -6.95
N ARG A 809 2.71 19.53 -5.84
CA ARG A 809 1.66 20.57 -5.85
C ARG A 809 1.74 21.56 -4.69
N ALA A 810 1.39 22.81 -4.97
CA ALA A 810 1.20 23.88 -4.01
C ALA A 810 -0.29 24.26 -3.97
N LEU A 811 -0.98 23.90 -2.89
CA LEU A 811 -2.42 24.09 -2.73
C LEU A 811 -2.76 25.09 -1.64
N ASP A 812 -3.74 25.96 -1.91
CA ASP A 812 -4.28 26.90 -0.93
C ASP A 812 -5.40 26.25 -0.12
N VAL A 813 -5.18 26.07 1.17
CA VAL A 813 -6.13 25.47 2.12
C VAL A 813 -6.80 26.57 2.95
N PRO A 814 -8.01 27.04 2.56
CA PRO A 814 -8.77 27.99 3.37
C PRO A 814 -9.26 27.33 4.67
N LEU A 815 -9.14 28.04 5.80
CA LEU A 815 -9.59 27.56 7.11
C LEU A 815 -10.97 28.10 7.51
N ASP A 816 -11.82 28.46 6.55
CA ASP A 816 -13.12 29.08 6.81
C ASP A 816 -14.10 28.15 7.53
N PHE A 817 -13.91 26.83 7.45
CA PHE A 817 -14.62 25.83 8.25
C PHE A 817 -14.50 26.04 9.77
N LEU A 818 -13.50 26.78 10.25
CA LEU A 818 -13.36 27.16 11.66
C LEU A 818 -14.47 28.14 12.14
N ASP A 819 -15.09 28.91 11.24
CA ASP A 819 -16.17 29.85 11.58
C ASP A 819 -17.53 29.13 11.79
N ASP A 820 -17.66 27.91 11.26
CA ASP A 820 -18.85 27.05 11.35
C ASP A 820 -18.83 26.10 12.56
N ALA A 821 -17.73 26.07 13.33
CA ALA A 821 -17.58 25.20 14.49
C ALA A 821 -18.75 25.40 15.49
N PRO A 822 -19.50 24.35 15.84
CA PRO A 822 -20.72 24.47 16.63
C PRO A 822 -20.43 24.87 18.08
N GLY A 823 -20.39 26.18 18.34
CA GLY A 823 -20.36 26.72 19.70
C GLY A 823 -21.60 26.29 20.48
N GLU A 824 -21.40 25.48 21.53
CA GLU A 824 -22.40 24.94 22.44
C GLU A 824 -23.73 25.71 22.50
N ARG A 825 -24.79 25.10 21.96
CA ARG A 825 -26.18 25.47 22.27
C ARG A 825 -26.89 24.35 23.02
N LYS A 826 -26.33 23.87 24.14
CA LYS A 826 -27.09 23.11 25.15
C LYS A 826 -28.02 24.04 25.95
N GLY A 827 -29.08 24.51 25.29
CA GLY A 827 -30.18 25.25 25.91
C GLY A 827 -31.25 24.30 26.44
N HIS A 828 -31.08 23.83 27.68
CA HIS A 828 -32.08 23.06 28.40
C HIS A 828 -33.37 23.89 28.65
N THR A 829 -34.48 23.18 28.52
CA THR A 829 -35.91 23.50 28.75
C THR A 829 -36.30 24.59 29.76
N GLU A 830 -37.42 25.23 29.42
CA GLU A 830 -38.18 26.24 30.18
C GLU A 830 -38.25 26.05 31.70
N ASN A 831 -37.98 27.12 32.46
CA ASN A 831 -38.86 27.47 33.58
C ASN A 831 -38.82 28.96 33.95
N ARG A 832 -40.01 29.56 33.98
CA ARG A 832 -40.28 30.91 34.48
C ARG A 832 -40.09 30.97 36.00
N THR A 833 -39.30 31.93 36.48
CA THR A 833 -39.62 32.99 37.47
C THR A 833 -38.40 33.37 38.31
N GLY A 834 -38.01 34.66 38.30
CA GLY A 834 -37.03 35.20 39.25
C GLY A 834 -36.35 36.47 38.76
N ALA A 835 -36.77 37.63 39.26
CA ALA A 835 -36.09 38.90 39.04
C ALA A 835 -34.81 38.99 39.86
N GLY A 836 -33.69 39.37 39.23
CA GLY A 836 -32.41 39.65 39.90
C GLY A 836 -31.47 40.45 39.01
N HIS A 837 -31.06 41.63 39.47
CA HIS A 837 -30.18 42.57 38.79
C HIS A 837 -28.69 42.14 38.81
N GLY A 838 -28.02 42.33 37.67
CA GLY A 838 -26.74 43.06 37.59
C GLY A 838 -25.45 42.29 37.88
N GLY A 839 -24.70 41.98 36.82
CA GLY A 839 -23.30 41.56 36.92
C GLY A 839 -22.76 40.90 35.64
N SER A 840 -22.81 41.58 34.50
CA SER A 840 -22.15 41.10 33.27
C SER A 840 -20.64 41.30 33.37
N ASN A 841 -19.90 40.31 33.85
CA ASN A 841 -18.54 40.09 33.41
C ASN A 841 -18.63 39.31 32.10
N GLY A 842 -18.66 40.03 30.98
CA GLY A 842 -18.56 39.41 29.67
C GLY A 842 -17.19 38.76 29.53
N ARG A 843 -17.13 37.42 29.63
CA ARG A 843 -16.15 36.64 28.89
C ARG A 843 -16.60 36.74 27.43
N GLY A 844 -16.01 37.67 26.70
CA GLY A 844 -16.17 37.74 25.26
C GLY A 844 -15.45 36.54 24.68
N HIS A 845 -16.20 35.60 24.11
CA HIS A 845 -15.66 34.66 23.15
C HIS A 845 -15.19 35.50 21.95
N THR A 846 -13.88 35.62 21.78
CA THR A 846 -13.30 36.07 20.52
C THR A 846 -13.68 35.02 19.47
N LYS A 847 -14.04 35.46 18.25
CA LYS A 847 -14.08 34.55 17.10
C LYS A 847 -12.83 33.65 17.12
N GLY A 848 -13.01 32.35 16.99
CA GLY A 848 -12.03 31.34 17.41
C GLY A 848 -10.64 31.61 16.83
N THR A 849 -9.63 31.67 17.70
CA THR A 849 -8.23 31.73 17.28
C THR A 849 -7.62 30.39 17.64
N TYR A 850 -6.86 29.79 16.73
CA TYR A 850 -6.32 28.45 16.84
C TYR A 850 -4.80 28.48 16.75
N VAL A 851 -4.15 27.47 17.33
CA VAL A 851 -2.76 27.11 17.02
C VAL A 851 -2.81 26.09 15.90
N LEU A 852 -2.12 26.38 14.81
CA LEU A 852 -1.76 25.47 13.74
C LEU A 852 -0.44 24.81 14.12
N GLU A 853 -0.45 23.48 14.22
CA GLU A 853 0.73 22.61 14.17
C GLU A 853 0.75 22.03 12.75
N LEU A 854 1.77 22.39 11.96
CA LEU A 854 1.90 22.09 10.53
C LEU A 854 3.04 21.09 10.32
N TYR A 855 2.71 19.93 9.77
CA TYR A 855 3.65 18.86 9.43
C TYR A 855 3.68 18.75 7.90
N SER A 856 4.69 19.30 7.25
CA SER A 856 4.82 19.31 5.79
C SER A 856 6.04 18.53 5.34
N ASP A 857 6.07 18.16 4.07
CA ASP A 857 7.30 17.76 3.39
C ASP A 857 8.43 18.75 3.73
N GLY A 858 9.60 18.22 4.09
CA GLY A 858 10.81 19.00 4.40
C GLY A 858 11.31 19.80 3.20
N THR A 859 12.29 20.69 3.42
CA THR A 859 12.86 21.49 2.32
C THR A 859 13.68 20.65 1.35
N ASP A 860 14.28 19.59 1.86
CA ASP A 860 15.07 18.57 1.17
C ASP A 860 14.26 17.31 0.83
N ALA A 861 12.95 17.28 1.11
CA ALA A 861 12.08 16.19 0.71
C ALA A 861 11.98 16.12 -0.82
N ALA A 862 12.14 14.91 -1.37
CA ALA A 862 12.08 14.63 -2.79
C ALA A 862 11.75 13.15 -3.02
N TYR A 863 10.94 12.87 -4.04
CA TYR A 863 10.47 11.52 -4.35
C TYR A 863 11.59 10.48 -4.54
N ASP A 864 12.59 10.82 -5.36
CA ASP A 864 13.64 9.87 -5.75
C ASP A 864 14.84 9.79 -4.78
N SER A 865 14.88 10.64 -3.73
CA SER A 865 16.09 10.76 -2.89
C SER A 865 15.85 10.92 -1.40
N ASN A 866 14.70 11.46 -0.96
CA ASN A 866 14.46 11.71 0.45
C ASN A 866 12.95 11.80 0.76
N LEU A 867 12.35 10.65 1.08
CA LEU A 867 10.94 10.55 1.45
C LEU A 867 10.67 10.85 2.94
N ASP A 868 11.73 10.88 3.76
CA ASP A 868 11.64 10.92 5.22
C ASP A 868 11.56 12.33 5.81
N ALA A 869 12.03 13.33 5.06
CA ALA A 869 12.13 14.69 5.55
C ALA A 869 10.75 15.30 5.85
N VAL A 870 10.51 15.61 7.12
CA VAL A 870 9.30 16.32 7.61
C VAL A 870 9.73 17.58 8.35
N ARG A 871 9.07 18.70 8.02
CA ARG A 871 9.20 19.96 8.75
C ARG A 871 7.97 20.19 9.63
N VAL A 872 8.20 20.53 10.89
CA VAL A 872 7.16 20.86 11.87
C VAL A 872 7.21 22.35 12.23
N ASP A 873 6.11 23.08 12.03
CA ASP A 873 5.97 24.49 12.36
C ASP A 873 4.73 24.78 13.24
N GLU A 874 4.80 25.80 14.09
CA GLU A 874 3.66 26.27 14.90
C GLU A 874 3.29 27.73 14.57
N ALA A 875 2.00 28.02 14.43
CA ALA A 875 1.50 29.37 14.15
C ALA A 875 0.11 29.64 14.72
N VAL A 876 -0.23 30.92 14.91
CA VAL A 876 -1.59 31.35 15.25
C VAL A 876 -2.39 31.63 13.98
N VAL A 877 -3.57 31.01 13.87
CA VAL A 877 -4.48 31.12 12.72
C VAL A 877 -5.91 31.47 13.14
N THR A 878 -6.73 31.85 12.17
CA THR A 878 -8.17 32.14 12.31
C THR A 878 -8.94 31.62 11.10
N ALA A 879 -10.26 31.68 11.11
CA ALA A 879 -11.07 31.32 9.94
C ALA A 879 -10.77 32.13 8.67
N ASP A 880 -10.21 33.34 8.79
CA ASP A 880 -9.79 34.16 7.64
C ASP A 880 -8.40 33.74 7.07
N THR A 881 -7.76 32.71 7.62
CA THR A 881 -6.43 32.25 7.21
C THR A 881 -6.52 31.21 6.09
N THR A 882 -5.61 31.33 5.11
CA THR A 882 -5.34 30.30 4.10
C THR A 882 -3.93 29.79 4.32
N VAL A 883 -3.77 28.47 4.47
CA VAL A 883 -2.48 27.79 4.65
C VAL A 883 -2.03 27.23 3.31
N LEU A 884 -0.75 27.37 2.98
CA LEU A 884 -0.17 26.73 1.79
C LEU A 884 0.26 25.30 2.14
N ALA A 885 -0.31 24.30 1.48
CA ALA A 885 0.20 22.93 1.46
C ALA A 885 1.16 22.80 0.26
N SER A 886 2.47 22.84 0.52
CA SER A 886 3.54 22.79 -0.50
C SER A 886 4.20 21.42 -0.51
N MET A 887 3.69 20.54 -1.37
CA MET A 887 4.00 19.11 -1.43
C MET A 887 4.94 18.80 -2.59
N VAL A 888 5.84 17.84 -2.40
CA VAL A 888 6.60 17.21 -3.49
C VAL A 888 5.75 16.14 -4.19
N GLU A 889 6.28 15.52 -5.25
CA GLU A 889 5.71 14.32 -5.85
C GLU A 889 5.48 13.25 -4.76
N THR A 890 4.29 12.64 -4.76
CA THR A 890 3.84 11.70 -3.71
C THR A 890 3.91 12.28 -2.29
N GLY A 891 3.91 13.61 -2.19
CA GLY A 891 4.02 14.41 -0.98
C GLY A 891 2.72 14.58 -0.19
N GLY A 892 2.85 15.22 0.97
CA GLY A 892 1.72 15.50 1.84
C GLY A 892 1.92 16.64 2.84
N THR A 893 0.82 17.02 3.48
CA THR A 893 0.83 17.96 4.60
C THR A 893 -0.28 17.60 5.58
N ALA A 894 0.09 17.38 6.84
CA ALA A 894 -0.84 17.15 7.95
C ALA A 894 -0.90 18.39 8.85
N MET A 895 -2.09 18.71 9.37
CA MET A 895 -2.31 19.88 10.23
C MET A 895 -3.16 19.50 11.44
N ARG A 896 -2.77 20.00 12.61
CA ARG A 896 -3.63 20.03 13.79
C ARG A 896 -3.95 21.48 14.15
N LEU A 897 -5.22 21.75 14.37
CA LEU A 897 -5.76 23.06 14.68
C LEU A 897 -6.47 23.00 16.03
N ARG A 898 -5.79 23.40 17.10
CA ARG A 898 -6.35 23.41 18.46
C ARG A 898 -6.68 24.81 18.95
N PRO A 899 -7.69 25.00 19.82
CA PRO A 899 -8.00 26.31 20.37
C PRO A 899 -6.78 26.97 21.05
N ALA A 900 -6.47 28.21 20.69
CA ALA A 900 -5.29 28.90 21.21
C ALA A 900 -5.49 29.34 22.68
N THR A 901 -4.52 29.05 23.52
CA THR A 901 -4.47 29.58 24.90
C THR A 901 -3.90 31.00 24.93
N ASN A 902 -4.06 31.71 26.06
CA ASN A 902 -3.45 33.04 26.21
C ASN A 902 -1.91 33.00 26.12
N ASP A 903 -1.29 31.88 26.52
CA ASP A 903 0.16 31.71 26.47
C ASP A 903 0.63 31.46 25.04
N ASP A 904 -0.13 30.68 24.25
CA ASP A 904 0.12 30.50 22.81
C ASP A 904 0.09 31.84 22.08
N LEU A 905 -0.95 32.65 22.30
CA LEU A 905 -1.10 33.97 21.68
C LEU A 905 0.02 34.96 22.05
N ALA A 906 0.74 34.71 23.15
CA ALA A 906 1.87 35.51 23.59
C ALA A 906 3.21 35.02 23.02
N ARG A 907 3.32 33.72 22.69
CA ARG A 907 4.55 33.04 22.24
C ARG A 907 4.63 32.91 20.72
N LEU A 908 3.55 32.49 20.09
CA LEU A 908 3.55 32.06 18.69
C LEU A 908 3.33 33.22 17.71
N PRO A 909 4.00 33.20 16.54
CA PRO A 909 3.72 34.15 15.48
C PRO A 909 2.34 33.92 14.89
N ARG A 910 1.80 34.89 14.16
CA ARG A 910 0.63 34.64 13.31
C ARG A 910 1.10 34.05 12.00
N TYR A 911 0.38 33.04 11.50
CA TYR A 911 0.66 32.49 10.19
C TYR A 911 0.54 33.59 9.12
N ARG A 912 1.47 33.55 8.17
CA ARG A 912 1.43 34.34 6.94
C ARG A 912 1.75 33.38 5.82
N ARG A 913 0.82 33.22 4.89
CA ARG A 913 1.05 32.47 3.66
C ARG A 913 2.33 33.03 2.99
N PRO A 914 3.32 32.19 2.66
CA PRO A 914 4.56 32.65 2.03
C PRO A 914 4.26 33.24 0.65
N ASP A 915 5.03 34.29 0.30
CA ASP A 915 5.04 34.90 -1.03
C ASP A 915 6.32 34.44 -1.74
N GLN A 916 6.16 33.71 -2.84
CA GLN A 916 7.26 33.15 -3.61
C GLN A 916 7.23 33.71 -5.02
N GLU A 917 8.35 34.28 -5.45
CA GLU A 917 8.55 34.72 -6.83
C GLU A 917 9.33 33.63 -7.57
N VAL A 918 8.87 33.26 -8.77
CA VAL A 918 9.52 32.28 -9.64
C VAL A 918 9.70 32.85 -11.05
N ALA A 919 10.90 32.71 -11.58
CA ALA A 919 11.24 32.93 -12.98
C ALA A 919 11.81 31.64 -13.57
N VAL A 920 11.55 31.40 -14.85
CA VAL A 920 11.95 30.15 -15.51
C VAL A 920 12.89 30.46 -16.67
N GLU A 921 13.95 29.67 -16.80
CA GLU A 921 14.85 29.62 -17.94
C GLU A 921 14.73 28.24 -18.61
N VAL A 922 14.52 28.24 -19.93
CA VAL A 922 14.46 27.03 -20.75
C VAL A 922 15.70 27.00 -21.66
N ARG A 923 16.47 25.92 -21.59
CA ARG A 923 17.64 25.70 -22.45
C ARG A 923 17.18 25.29 -23.84
N ASP A 924 17.74 25.91 -24.87
CA ASP A 924 17.33 25.74 -26.27
C ASP A 924 18.00 24.55 -26.98
N GLU A 925 19.13 24.04 -26.49
CA GLU A 925 19.83 22.88 -27.08
C GLU A 925 20.28 21.82 -26.04
N PRO A 926 19.37 21.22 -25.24
CA PRO A 926 19.71 20.10 -24.36
C PRO A 926 20.02 18.83 -25.16
N PHE A 927 20.70 17.85 -24.55
CA PHE A 927 20.74 16.49 -25.09
C PHE A 927 19.54 15.67 -24.61
N VAL A 928 19.26 14.55 -25.29
CA VAL A 928 18.24 13.59 -24.82
C VAL A 928 18.49 13.19 -23.36
N GLY A 929 17.41 13.13 -22.58
CA GLY A 929 17.46 12.77 -21.17
C GLY A 929 18.07 13.83 -20.23
N GLU A 930 18.45 15.01 -20.73
CA GLU A 930 18.88 16.12 -19.87
C GLU A 930 17.69 17.01 -19.45
N SER A 931 17.67 17.40 -18.17
CA SER A 931 16.80 18.48 -17.70
C SER A 931 17.16 19.77 -18.43
N PHE A 932 16.16 20.54 -18.84
CA PHE A 932 16.36 21.74 -19.66
C PHE A 932 15.57 22.94 -19.14
N VAL A 933 14.87 22.79 -18.01
CA VAL A 933 14.10 23.85 -17.37
C VAL A 933 14.68 24.11 -16.00
N THR A 934 15.04 25.36 -15.74
CA THR A 934 15.51 25.82 -14.44
C THR A 934 14.58 26.90 -13.92
N ALA A 935 14.04 26.71 -12.72
CA ALA A 935 13.36 27.74 -11.98
C ALA A 935 14.35 28.49 -11.07
N THR A 936 14.20 29.81 -10.98
CA THR A 936 14.97 30.65 -10.07
C THR A 936 14.06 31.65 -9.36
N GLY A 937 14.39 32.03 -8.13
CA GLY A 937 13.58 33.03 -7.45
C GLY A 937 13.87 33.20 -5.97
N SER A 938 12.84 33.58 -5.22
CA SER A 938 12.95 33.91 -3.79
C SER A 938 11.67 33.60 -3.05
N ASN A 939 11.80 33.30 -1.76
CA ASN A 939 10.70 33.16 -0.80
C ASN A 939 10.98 34.09 0.39
N ASP A 940 10.15 35.10 0.58
CA ASP A 940 10.32 36.08 1.67
C ASP A 940 9.56 35.72 2.96
N GLY A 941 8.89 34.57 2.95
CA GLY A 941 8.08 34.05 4.04
C GLY A 941 8.86 33.28 5.11
N ASP A 942 8.15 32.97 6.20
CA ASP A 942 8.66 32.18 7.33
C ASP A 942 8.46 30.65 7.13
N TYR A 943 7.77 30.25 6.05
CA TYR A 943 7.39 28.85 5.73
C TYR A 943 7.84 28.49 4.31
N ILE A 944 7.90 27.19 4.01
CA ILE A 944 8.28 26.68 2.69
C ILE A 944 7.34 27.25 1.62
N GLY A 945 7.90 27.87 0.59
CA GLY A 945 7.15 28.39 -0.54
C GLY A 945 6.73 27.29 -1.49
N GLY A 946 5.87 27.62 -2.44
CA GLY A 946 5.43 26.67 -3.44
C GLY A 946 4.84 27.41 -4.63
N THR A 947 5.14 26.92 -5.83
CA THR A 947 4.54 27.40 -7.07
C THR A 947 4.43 26.22 -8.01
N THR A 948 3.21 25.76 -8.25
CA THR A 948 2.94 24.69 -9.21
C THR A 948 3.12 25.20 -10.63
N LEU A 949 4.02 24.56 -11.35
CA LEU A 949 4.31 24.79 -12.76
C LEU A 949 3.81 23.61 -13.59
N ARG A 950 3.27 23.93 -14.76
CA ARG A 950 2.86 23.01 -15.81
C ARG A 950 3.83 23.16 -16.97
N LEU A 951 4.50 22.07 -17.31
CA LEU A 951 5.34 22.00 -18.49
C LEU A 951 4.51 21.47 -19.65
N VAL A 952 4.42 22.24 -20.71
CA VAL A 952 3.67 21.92 -21.93
C VAL A 952 4.67 21.71 -23.06
N VAL A 953 4.63 20.56 -23.72
CA VAL A 953 5.51 20.20 -24.85
C VAL A 953 4.62 19.92 -26.07
N ASP A 954 4.86 20.65 -27.16
CA ASP A 954 4.07 20.59 -28.41
C ASP A 954 2.55 20.81 -28.23
N GLY A 955 2.17 21.50 -27.15
CA GLY A 955 0.78 21.81 -26.80
C GLY A 955 0.12 20.80 -25.86
N ASP A 956 0.81 19.73 -25.48
CA ASP A 956 0.34 18.72 -24.54
C ASP A 956 0.99 18.93 -23.16
N LEU A 957 0.22 18.75 -22.07
CA LEU A 957 0.75 18.81 -20.71
C LEU A 957 1.69 17.62 -20.50
N ALA A 958 2.97 17.91 -20.33
CA ALA A 958 4.04 16.92 -20.21
C ALA A 958 4.39 16.58 -18.76
N ALA A 959 4.36 17.58 -17.86
CA ALA A 959 4.62 17.37 -16.44
C ALA A 959 3.96 18.47 -15.58
N THR A 960 3.63 18.13 -14.34
CA THR A 960 3.26 19.10 -13.30
C THR A 960 4.23 18.94 -12.13
N THR A 961 4.82 20.03 -11.67
CA THR A 961 5.80 20.01 -10.57
C THR A 961 5.64 21.25 -9.70
N ASN A 962 6.14 21.17 -8.46
CA ASN A 962 6.09 22.26 -7.51
C ASN A 962 7.49 22.78 -7.24
N VAL A 963 7.74 24.03 -7.67
CA VAL A 963 8.99 24.71 -7.33
C VAL A 963 8.90 25.19 -5.90
N ARG A 964 9.83 24.74 -5.05
CA ARG A 964 9.81 24.98 -3.60
C ARG A 964 11.09 25.69 -3.19
N PHE A 965 10.96 26.87 -2.56
CA PHE A 965 12.09 27.56 -1.96
C PHE A 965 11.98 27.61 -0.44
N GLU A 966 13.12 27.41 0.23
CA GLU A 966 13.23 27.49 1.67
C GLU A 966 12.82 28.88 2.22
N PRO A 967 12.38 28.97 3.49
CA PRO A 967 12.08 30.25 4.12
C PRO A 967 13.25 31.24 4.04
N GLY A 968 13.00 32.44 3.51
CA GLY A 968 14.00 33.51 3.39
C GLY A 968 15.01 33.33 2.26
N ALA A 969 14.81 32.37 1.35
CA ALA A 969 15.72 32.14 0.23
C ALA A 969 15.73 33.31 -0.76
N THR A 970 16.91 33.62 -1.31
CA THR A 970 17.12 34.66 -2.34
C THR A 970 18.00 34.11 -3.45
N ASP A 971 17.60 34.32 -4.70
CA ASP A 971 18.28 33.76 -5.88
C ASP A 971 18.41 32.21 -5.79
N ALA A 972 17.41 31.55 -5.21
CA ALA A 972 17.31 30.11 -5.16
C ALA A 972 17.15 29.56 -6.58
N ARG A 973 17.63 28.34 -6.81
CA ARG A 973 17.60 27.65 -8.10
C ARG A 973 17.07 26.24 -7.88
N ASP A 974 16.20 25.82 -8.76
CA ASP A 974 15.60 24.49 -8.79
C ASP A 974 15.61 23.99 -10.24
N GLU A 975 16.10 22.78 -10.47
CA GLU A 975 16.16 22.18 -11.80
C GLU A 975 15.05 21.13 -11.92
N LEU A 976 14.12 21.36 -12.84
CA LEU A 976 12.97 20.48 -13.00
C LEU A 976 13.45 19.17 -13.64
N SER A 977 13.04 18.05 -13.04
CA SER A 977 13.50 16.70 -13.41
C SER A 977 13.07 16.25 -14.81
N TYR A 978 12.03 16.85 -15.39
CA TYR A 978 11.53 16.46 -16.71
C TYR A 978 12.59 16.61 -17.82
N ALA A 979 12.74 15.56 -18.62
CA ALA A 979 13.60 15.50 -19.79
C ALA A 979 12.86 14.92 -21.00
N ILE A 980 13.34 15.23 -22.20
CA ILE A 980 12.83 14.66 -23.45
C ILE A 980 13.78 13.56 -23.92
N GLU A 981 13.26 12.35 -24.08
CA GLU A 981 14.04 11.16 -24.43
C GLU A 981 14.28 10.97 -25.93
N THR A 982 13.69 11.85 -26.76
CA THR A 982 13.78 11.76 -28.22
C THR A 982 14.43 13.00 -28.82
N PRO A 983 15.39 12.85 -29.77
CA PRO A 983 15.96 13.99 -30.46
C PRO A 983 14.93 14.64 -31.39
N GLY A 984 14.88 15.97 -31.41
CA GLY A 984 13.88 16.69 -32.19
C GLY A 984 13.84 18.18 -31.89
N GLU A 985 12.93 18.88 -32.58
CA GLU A 985 12.53 20.25 -32.24
C GLU A 985 11.16 20.16 -31.58
N TYR A 986 11.01 20.81 -30.41
CA TYR A 986 9.80 20.82 -29.60
C TYR A 986 9.45 22.24 -29.21
N GLU A 987 8.16 22.56 -29.18
CA GLU A 987 7.67 23.83 -28.63
C GLU A 987 7.41 23.63 -27.13
N VAL A 988 8.17 24.30 -26.27
CA VAL A 988 8.09 24.12 -24.81
C VAL A 988 7.60 25.40 -24.16
N ALA A 989 6.47 25.30 -23.46
CA ALA A 989 5.97 26.36 -22.60
C ALA A 989 5.96 25.91 -21.13
N VAL A 990 6.28 26.83 -20.23
CA VAL A 990 6.17 26.64 -18.78
C VAL A 990 5.16 27.63 -18.25
N GLU A 991 4.10 27.12 -17.64
CA GLU A 991 2.96 27.91 -17.21
C GLU A 991 2.63 27.70 -15.74
N THR A 992 2.08 28.71 -15.07
CA THR A 992 1.42 28.51 -13.78
C THR A 992 0.06 27.83 -13.95
N VAL A 993 -0.49 27.29 -12.87
CA VAL A 993 -1.85 26.70 -12.86
C VAL A 993 -2.94 27.70 -13.27
N ASP A 994 -2.73 29.00 -12.98
CA ASP A 994 -3.65 30.08 -13.36
C ASP A 994 -3.52 30.52 -14.84
N GLY A 995 -2.61 29.90 -15.59
CA GLY A 995 -2.39 30.15 -17.01
C GLY A 995 -1.45 31.32 -17.33
N GLU A 996 -0.60 31.73 -16.40
CA GLU A 996 0.50 32.65 -16.70
C GLU A 996 1.68 31.89 -17.33
N THR A 997 2.03 32.21 -18.57
CA THR A 997 3.21 31.65 -19.24
C THR A 997 4.48 32.35 -18.74
N LEU A 998 5.37 31.60 -18.09
CA LEU A 998 6.66 32.05 -17.57
C LEU A 998 7.78 31.94 -18.60
N ALA A 999 7.72 30.92 -19.46
CA ALA A 999 8.64 30.71 -20.58
C ALA A 999 7.89 30.06 -21.76
N ASP A 1000 8.32 30.34 -22.99
CA ASP A 1000 7.77 29.81 -24.24
C ASP A 1000 8.91 29.84 -25.28
N GLU A 1001 9.55 28.71 -25.52
CA GLU A 1001 10.77 28.59 -26.31
C GLU A 1001 10.72 27.34 -27.21
N THR A 1002 11.34 27.42 -28.39
CA THR A 1002 11.60 26.24 -29.23
C THR A 1002 12.88 25.56 -28.73
N VAL A 1003 12.77 24.30 -28.31
CA VAL A 1003 13.87 23.48 -27.77
C VAL A 1003 14.30 22.44 -28.81
N THR A 1004 15.59 22.42 -29.15
CA THR A 1004 16.23 21.44 -30.03
C THR A 1004 16.95 20.38 -29.20
N VAL A 1005 16.28 19.26 -28.93
CA VAL A 1005 16.86 18.14 -28.21
C VAL A 1005 17.83 17.39 -29.13
N ARG A 1006 19.09 17.33 -28.73
CA ARG A 1006 20.17 16.72 -29.52
C ARG A 1006 20.31 15.23 -29.21
N PRO A 1007 20.59 14.38 -30.22
CA PRO A 1007 20.97 13.00 -29.97
C PRO A 1007 22.31 12.95 -29.21
N PRO A 1008 22.59 11.85 -28.49
CA PRO A 1008 23.90 11.68 -27.87
C PRO A 1008 24.99 11.60 -28.95
N GLU A 1009 26.22 11.92 -28.58
CA GLU A 1009 27.37 11.77 -29.46
C GLU A 1009 27.83 10.31 -29.44
N THR A 1010 27.80 9.62 -30.59
CA THR A 1010 28.39 8.28 -30.71
C THR A 1010 29.91 8.39 -30.63
N VAL A 1011 30.48 7.86 -29.55
CA VAL A 1011 31.91 7.87 -29.25
C VAL A 1011 32.59 6.65 -29.89
N ALA A 1012 32.00 5.47 -29.72
CA ALA A 1012 32.52 4.22 -30.27
C ALA A 1012 31.40 3.31 -30.79
N ASP A 1013 31.71 2.51 -31.81
CA ASP A 1013 30.87 1.44 -32.32
C ASP A 1013 31.74 0.20 -32.47
N LEU A 1014 31.63 -0.70 -31.51
CA LEU A 1014 32.47 -1.89 -31.35
C LEU A 1014 31.74 -3.11 -31.90
N GLY A 1015 31.93 -3.40 -33.18
CA GLY A 1015 31.35 -4.60 -33.80
C GLY A 1015 32.06 -5.89 -33.38
N ASP A 1016 31.31 -6.97 -33.24
CA ASP A 1016 31.79 -8.30 -32.88
C ASP A 1016 31.46 -9.33 -33.98
N PRO A 1017 32.29 -10.36 -34.21
CA PRO A 1017 31.99 -11.40 -35.19
C PRO A 1017 30.72 -12.18 -34.86
N SER A 1018 30.18 -12.88 -35.86
CA SER A 1018 28.97 -13.69 -35.68
C SER A 1018 29.30 -15.15 -35.37
N GLY A 1019 28.59 -15.73 -34.42
CA GLY A 1019 28.59 -17.15 -34.08
C GLY A 1019 29.88 -17.61 -33.40
N ASP A 1020 30.51 -16.75 -32.62
CA ASP A 1020 31.67 -17.11 -31.80
C ASP A 1020 31.42 -17.18 -30.30
N ASP A 1021 30.17 -17.05 -29.84
CA ASP A 1021 29.55 -17.32 -28.53
C ASP A 1021 29.83 -18.69 -27.85
N HIS A 1022 30.89 -19.37 -28.29
CA HIS A 1022 31.44 -20.61 -27.77
C HIS A 1022 32.68 -20.38 -26.90
N GLY A 1023 32.80 -19.20 -26.30
CA GLY A 1023 33.88 -18.76 -25.41
C GLY A 1023 35.28 -18.99 -26.01
N PRO A 1024 36.13 -19.85 -25.42
CA PRO A 1024 37.46 -20.19 -25.95
C PRO A 1024 37.43 -20.98 -27.28
N GLY A 1025 36.28 -21.03 -27.97
CA GLY A 1025 36.03 -21.74 -29.23
C GLY A 1025 35.64 -23.21 -29.04
N GLY A 1026 35.27 -23.61 -27.84
CA GLY A 1026 34.97 -25.01 -27.50
C GLY A 1026 33.78 -25.20 -26.56
N TYR A 1027 33.17 -24.13 -26.07
CA TYR A 1027 32.00 -24.24 -25.20
C TYR A 1027 30.81 -24.81 -25.95
N VAL A 1028 29.98 -25.55 -25.21
CA VAL A 1028 28.75 -26.16 -25.70
C VAL A 1028 27.62 -25.66 -24.81
N TYR A 1029 26.54 -25.21 -25.42
CA TYR A 1029 25.37 -24.72 -24.71
C TYR A 1029 24.80 -25.77 -23.73
N PRO A 1030 24.16 -25.34 -22.63
CA PRO A 1030 23.41 -26.24 -21.76
C PRO A 1030 22.33 -27.00 -22.54
N THR A 1031 21.97 -28.19 -22.07
CA THR A 1031 21.09 -29.09 -22.82
C THR A 1031 19.60 -28.81 -22.63
N ASN A 1032 19.22 -27.89 -21.72
CA ASN A 1032 17.83 -27.49 -21.53
C ASN A 1032 17.36 -26.59 -22.69
N GLY A 1033 16.08 -26.69 -23.05
CA GLY A 1033 15.49 -25.91 -24.15
C GLY A 1033 15.37 -24.40 -23.88
N ALA A 1034 15.63 -23.94 -22.65
CA ALA A 1034 15.69 -22.53 -22.29
C ALA A 1034 16.93 -21.78 -22.85
N PHE A 1035 17.92 -22.51 -23.38
CA PHE A 1035 19.14 -21.92 -23.94
C PHE A 1035 19.16 -22.13 -25.46
N GLU A 1036 18.81 -21.10 -26.20
CA GLU A 1036 18.77 -21.10 -27.66
C GLU A 1036 20.16 -20.85 -28.26
N ASP A 1037 20.50 -21.51 -29.36
CA ASP A 1037 21.75 -21.24 -30.10
C ASP A 1037 21.81 -19.75 -30.52
N GLY A 1038 22.92 -19.07 -30.24
CA GLY A 1038 23.09 -17.64 -30.53
C GLY A 1038 22.57 -16.70 -29.44
N ALA A 1039 22.03 -17.21 -28.33
CA ALA A 1039 21.51 -16.37 -27.25
C ALA A 1039 22.55 -15.43 -26.62
N PHE A 1040 23.84 -15.79 -26.72
CA PHE A 1040 24.95 -15.01 -26.17
C PHE A 1040 25.86 -14.42 -27.27
N ASP A 1041 25.47 -14.55 -28.54
CA ASP A 1041 26.23 -14.05 -29.71
C ASP A 1041 26.13 -12.53 -29.78
N LEU A 1042 27.16 -11.86 -29.26
CA LEU A 1042 27.27 -10.41 -29.23
C LEU A 1042 27.52 -9.89 -30.65
N ARG A 1043 26.83 -8.83 -31.05
CA ARG A 1043 26.91 -8.27 -32.41
C ARG A 1043 27.60 -6.94 -32.42
N SER A 1044 27.26 -6.09 -31.47
CA SER A 1044 27.88 -4.79 -31.34
C SER A 1044 27.73 -4.26 -29.92
N VAL A 1045 28.67 -3.37 -29.56
CA VAL A 1045 28.54 -2.49 -28.39
C VAL A 1045 28.73 -1.07 -28.87
N THR A 1046 27.66 -0.28 -28.83
CA THR A 1046 27.70 1.15 -29.15
C THR A 1046 27.88 1.94 -27.87
N VAL A 1047 28.82 2.88 -27.87
CA VAL A 1047 29.05 3.81 -26.76
C VAL A 1047 28.69 5.21 -27.21
N GLU A 1048 27.73 5.81 -26.52
CA GLU A 1048 27.27 7.18 -26.76
C GLU A 1048 27.42 8.02 -25.48
N GLN A 1049 27.56 9.33 -25.67
CA GLN A 1049 27.79 10.26 -24.57
C GLN A 1049 26.99 11.55 -24.76
N THR A 1050 26.42 12.05 -23.66
CA THR A 1050 25.96 13.44 -23.53
C THR A 1050 26.89 14.18 -22.55
N PRO A 1051 26.79 15.52 -22.39
CA PRO A 1051 27.52 16.23 -21.34
C PRO A 1051 27.37 15.63 -19.95
N SER A 1052 26.23 15.01 -19.62
CA SER A 1052 25.91 14.45 -18.31
C SER A 1052 25.87 12.92 -18.22
N ARG A 1053 25.71 12.17 -19.32
CA ARG A 1053 25.48 10.71 -19.27
C ARG A 1053 26.36 9.91 -20.24
N TYR A 1054 26.65 8.67 -19.86
CA TYR A 1054 27.13 7.61 -20.74
C TYR A 1054 25.98 6.67 -21.12
N GLN A 1055 26.00 6.15 -22.35
CA GLN A 1055 25.12 5.07 -22.79
C GLN A 1055 25.95 3.95 -23.44
N PHE A 1056 25.73 2.72 -22.97
CA PHE A 1056 26.37 1.50 -23.49
C PHE A 1056 25.29 0.54 -23.99
N SER A 1057 25.16 0.42 -25.31
CA SER A 1057 24.13 -0.39 -25.96
C SER A 1057 24.72 -1.68 -26.51
N PHE A 1058 24.26 -2.82 -26.00
CA PHE A 1058 24.64 -4.17 -26.40
C PHE A 1058 23.60 -4.75 -27.35
N GLU A 1059 24.00 -5.12 -28.55
CA GLU A 1059 23.16 -5.86 -29.51
C GLU A 1059 23.57 -7.33 -29.53
N VAL A 1060 22.62 -8.25 -29.39
CA VAL A 1060 22.86 -9.71 -29.49
C VAL A 1060 22.06 -10.33 -30.65
N GLU A 1061 22.43 -11.51 -31.12
CA GLU A 1061 21.69 -12.18 -32.21
C GLU A 1061 20.22 -12.48 -31.83
N SER A 1062 19.97 -12.85 -30.58
CA SER A 1062 18.64 -13.20 -30.09
C SER A 1062 18.45 -12.81 -28.63
N LEU A 1063 17.46 -11.99 -28.37
CA LEU A 1063 17.02 -11.59 -27.03
C LEU A 1063 15.58 -12.10 -26.80
N TYR A 1064 15.38 -12.85 -25.73
CA TYR A 1064 14.11 -13.52 -25.41
C TYR A 1064 13.98 -13.72 -23.91
N ASN A 1065 12.83 -14.19 -23.42
CA ASN A 1065 12.55 -14.33 -22.00
C ASN A 1065 12.19 -15.76 -21.60
N ALA A 1066 13.20 -16.62 -21.41
CA ALA A 1066 12.97 -18.02 -21.06
C ALA A 1066 12.53 -18.25 -19.60
N PHE A 1067 12.86 -17.34 -18.68
CA PHE A 1067 12.67 -17.48 -17.24
C PHE A 1067 11.65 -16.49 -16.64
N GLY A 1068 10.87 -15.78 -17.47
CA GLY A 1068 9.76 -14.94 -17.00
C GLY A 1068 10.20 -13.70 -16.23
N SER A 1069 11.34 -13.11 -16.60
CA SER A 1069 11.81 -11.84 -16.05
C SER A 1069 10.83 -10.71 -16.33
N SER A 1070 10.65 -9.81 -15.36
CA SER A 1070 9.90 -8.55 -15.51
C SER A 1070 10.55 -7.56 -16.48
N ARG A 1071 11.87 -7.66 -16.70
CA ARG A 1071 12.63 -6.84 -17.67
C ARG A 1071 12.49 -7.32 -19.13
N GLY A 1072 11.72 -8.39 -19.36
CA GLY A 1072 11.42 -8.87 -20.71
C GLY A 1072 12.52 -9.71 -21.37
N PHE A 1073 13.62 -10.04 -20.68
CA PHE A 1073 14.65 -10.94 -21.22
C PHE A 1073 15.30 -11.85 -20.16
N SER A 1074 15.79 -13.02 -20.60
CA SER A 1074 16.59 -14.02 -19.87
C SER A 1074 16.89 -15.19 -20.84
N PRO A 1075 18.08 -15.82 -20.81
CA PRO A 1075 19.03 -15.93 -19.69
C PRO A 1075 20.26 -15.02 -19.68
N GLN A 1076 20.34 -14.01 -20.55
CA GLN A 1076 21.54 -13.19 -20.73
C GLN A 1076 21.91 -12.37 -19.47
N LEU A 1077 23.21 -12.22 -19.25
CA LEU A 1077 23.86 -11.30 -18.33
C LEU A 1077 24.87 -10.49 -19.15
N PHE A 1078 24.65 -9.19 -19.24
CA PHE A 1078 25.52 -8.23 -19.92
C PHE A 1078 26.53 -7.67 -18.91
N LEU A 1079 27.80 -7.61 -19.31
CA LEU A 1079 28.91 -7.21 -18.44
C LEU A 1079 29.77 -6.17 -19.14
N LEU A 1080 30.11 -5.11 -18.42
CA LEU A 1080 31.03 -4.07 -18.85
C LEU A 1080 32.05 -3.77 -17.76
N TRP A 1081 33.31 -4.16 -17.96
CA TRP A 1081 34.41 -3.62 -17.16
C TRP A 1081 34.98 -2.37 -17.83
N VAL A 1082 35.17 -1.32 -17.06
CA VAL A 1082 35.61 0.00 -17.54
C VAL A 1082 36.92 0.36 -16.87
N ARG A 1083 37.85 0.86 -17.68
CA ARG A 1083 39.17 1.33 -17.27
C ARG A 1083 39.34 2.79 -17.69
N ASP A 1084 39.60 3.65 -16.72
CA ASP A 1084 40.26 4.94 -16.94
C ASP A 1084 41.80 4.75 -16.93
N PRO A 1085 42.51 4.97 -18.05
CA PRO A 1085 43.96 4.82 -18.11
C PRO A 1085 44.78 5.82 -17.28
N GLU A 1086 44.20 6.96 -16.90
CA GLU A 1086 44.84 8.00 -16.08
C GLU A 1086 44.62 7.79 -14.57
N LYS A 1087 43.57 7.03 -14.18
CA LYS A 1087 43.27 6.68 -12.79
C LYS A 1087 44.27 5.64 -12.26
N GLN A 1088 44.65 5.81 -10.99
CA GLN A 1088 45.53 4.88 -10.26
C GLN A 1088 44.70 3.95 -9.40
N GLY A 1089 45.19 2.72 -9.20
CA GLY A 1089 44.48 1.69 -8.44
C GLY A 1089 43.83 0.70 -9.40
N GLY A 1090 42.66 0.17 -9.01
CA GLY A 1090 41.92 -0.82 -9.78
C GLY A 1090 42.24 -2.26 -9.45
N ALA A 1091 41.57 -3.19 -10.14
CA ALA A 1091 41.72 -4.63 -9.98
C ALA A 1091 42.20 -5.29 -11.29
N ASP A 1092 43.17 -6.20 -11.18
CA ASP A 1092 43.68 -6.99 -12.33
C ASP A 1092 42.90 -8.31 -12.51
N GLU A 1093 41.98 -8.62 -11.61
CA GLU A 1093 41.13 -9.82 -11.61
C GLU A 1093 39.65 -9.41 -11.52
N SER A 1094 38.74 -10.28 -11.94
CA SER A 1094 37.32 -10.08 -11.63
C SER A 1094 37.10 -10.18 -10.12
N LEU A 1095 36.11 -9.46 -9.61
CA LEU A 1095 35.54 -9.76 -8.30
C LEU A 1095 34.99 -11.21 -8.30
N ASP A 1096 35.03 -11.84 -7.12
CA ASP A 1096 34.64 -13.25 -6.95
C ASP A 1096 33.12 -13.45 -6.97
N ASP A 1097 32.34 -12.36 -6.83
CA ASP A 1097 30.88 -12.32 -6.80
C ASP A 1097 30.19 -12.97 -8.01
N LEU A 1098 30.69 -12.70 -9.22
CA LEU A 1098 30.18 -13.28 -10.46
C LEU A 1098 30.77 -14.67 -10.76
N GLY A 1099 31.85 -15.04 -10.08
CA GLY A 1099 32.63 -16.25 -10.37
C GLY A 1099 33.42 -16.21 -11.68
N ALA A 1100 33.54 -15.04 -12.33
CA ALA A 1100 34.26 -14.90 -13.60
C ALA A 1100 35.74 -15.23 -13.42
N ASN A 1101 36.27 -16.15 -14.22
CA ASN A 1101 37.58 -16.74 -13.97
C ASN A 1101 38.64 -16.18 -14.94
N VAL A 1102 38.74 -14.86 -14.94
CA VAL A 1102 39.56 -14.08 -15.85
C VAL A 1102 40.52 -13.17 -15.09
N THR A 1103 41.61 -12.82 -15.76
CA THR A 1103 42.51 -11.73 -15.41
C THR A 1103 42.41 -10.68 -16.49
N PHE A 1104 42.80 -9.44 -16.21
CA PHE A 1104 42.84 -8.36 -17.18
C PHE A 1104 44.29 -7.97 -17.49
N ASP A 1105 44.54 -7.45 -18.69
CA ASP A 1105 45.90 -7.03 -19.08
C ASP A 1105 46.34 -5.68 -18.49
N ALA A 1106 45.38 -4.97 -17.89
CA ALA A 1106 45.56 -3.78 -17.07
C ALA A 1106 44.46 -3.73 -15.97
N PRO A 1107 44.65 -2.94 -14.90
CA PRO A 1107 43.62 -2.80 -13.86
C PRO A 1107 42.36 -2.12 -14.41
N TRP A 1108 41.19 -2.65 -14.09
CA TRP A 1108 39.89 -1.98 -14.28
C TRP A 1108 39.49 -1.20 -13.04
N HIS A 1109 38.60 -0.23 -13.21
CA HIS A 1109 38.17 0.69 -12.17
C HIS A 1109 36.68 0.57 -11.82
N TYR A 1110 35.85 0.25 -12.80
CA TYR A 1110 34.39 0.14 -12.63
C TYR A 1110 33.82 -1.08 -13.36
N ARG A 1111 32.71 -1.65 -12.86
CA ARG A 1111 31.96 -2.73 -13.53
C ARG A 1111 30.47 -2.40 -13.53
N LEU A 1112 29.85 -2.49 -14.71
CA LEU A 1112 28.39 -2.43 -14.88
C LEU A 1112 27.87 -3.81 -15.30
N GLU A 1113 26.70 -4.17 -14.80
CA GLU A 1113 26.04 -5.42 -15.17
C GLU A 1113 24.52 -5.32 -15.18
N LEU A 1114 23.90 -6.11 -16.06
CA LEU A 1114 22.45 -6.20 -16.17
C LEU A 1114 22.03 -7.59 -16.65
N SER A 1115 21.09 -8.18 -15.91
CA SER A 1115 20.40 -9.41 -16.25
C SER A 1115 18.89 -9.22 -16.27
N GLY A 1116 18.16 -10.30 -16.55
CA GLY A 1116 16.71 -10.29 -16.40
C GLY A 1116 16.26 -10.02 -14.95
N PHE A 1117 17.09 -10.31 -13.95
CA PHE A 1117 16.68 -10.28 -12.54
C PHE A 1117 17.46 -9.25 -11.70
N THR A 1118 18.70 -8.93 -12.07
CA THR A 1118 19.61 -8.10 -11.28
C THR A 1118 20.28 -7.03 -12.14
N LYS A 1119 20.67 -5.92 -11.53
CA LYS A 1119 21.53 -4.89 -12.13
C LYS A 1119 22.47 -4.35 -11.06
N SER A 1120 23.69 -3.97 -11.45
CA SER A 1120 24.67 -3.41 -10.50
C SER A 1120 25.68 -2.51 -11.21
N ALA A 1121 26.17 -1.51 -10.48
CA ALA A 1121 27.26 -0.64 -10.88
C ALA A 1121 28.21 -0.48 -9.69
N VAL A 1122 29.43 -1.01 -9.82
CA VAL A 1122 30.40 -1.08 -8.72
C VAL A 1122 31.78 -0.60 -9.14
N ASP A 1123 32.59 -0.21 -8.17
CA ASP A 1123 34.00 0.04 -8.35
C ASP A 1123 34.83 -1.26 -8.29
N ALA A 1124 36.15 -1.14 -8.43
CA ALA A 1124 37.08 -2.26 -8.38
C ALA A 1124 37.20 -2.96 -7.01
N THR A 1125 36.54 -2.44 -5.97
CA THR A 1125 36.45 -3.06 -4.65
C THR A 1125 35.13 -3.80 -4.44
N GLY A 1126 34.12 -3.56 -5.29
CA GLY A 1126 32.77 -4.08 -5.15
C GLY A 1126 31.79 -3.09 -4.50
N ALA A 1127 32.26 -1.90 -4.11
CA ALA A 1127 31.40 -0.85 -3.56
C ALA A 1127 30.55 -0.22 -4.67
N ALA A 1128 29.31 0.18 -4.32
CA ALA A 1128 28.44 0.89 -5.25
C ALA A 1128 29.10 2.21 -5.71
N LEU A 1129 28.91 2.56 -6.98
CA LEU A 1129 29.43 3.82 -7.51
C LEU A 1129 28.75 5.00 -6.84
N THR A 1130 29.53 6.02 -6.50
CA THR A 1130 29.05 7.28 -5.91
C THR A 1130 29.48 8.47 -6.74
N ASP A 1131 28.74 9.56 -6.65
CA ASP A 1131 29.10 10.85 -7.23
C ASP A 1131 30.10 11.63 -6.33
N ASP A 1132 30.48 12.83 -6.78
CA ASP A 1132 31.39 13.72 -6.04
C ASP A 1132 30.86 14.15 -4.66
N GLU A 1133 29.55 14.00 -4.41
CA GLU A 1133 28.86 14.34 -3.17
C GLU A 1133 28.71 13.13 -2.24
N GLY A 1134 29.09 11.93 -2.71
CA GLY A 1134 29.03 10.67 -1.97
C GLY A 1134 27.68 9.96 -2.09
N SER A 1135 26.79 10.43 -2.98
CA SER A 1135 25.49 9.80 -3.23
C SER A 1135 25.65 8.64 -4.21
N THR A 1136 24.95 7.53 -3.98
CA THR A 1136 24.98 6.37 -4.89
C THR A 1136 24.44 6.73 -6.26
N VAL A 1137 25.17 6.40 -7.33
CA VAL A 1137 24.72 6.62 -8.71
C VAL A 1137 23.86 5.43 -9.18
N THR A 1138 22.64 5.72 -9.62
CA THR A 1138 21.72 4.71 -10.14
C THR A 1138 22.05 4.34 -11.60
N LEU A 1139 22.16 3.04 -11.88
CA LEU A 1139 22.27 2.50 -13.24
C LEU A 1139 20.90 2.42 -13.90
N GLY A 1140 20.69 3.17 -14.99
CA GLY A 1140 19.48 3.09 -15.81
C GLY A 1140 19.56 2.02 -16.89
N GLU A 1141 18.42 1.46 -17.29
CA GLU A 1141 18.33 0.45 -18.35
C GLU A 1141 17.23 0.73 -19.38
N ALA A 1142 17.45 0.30 -20.62
CA ALA A 1142 16.41 0.18 -21.65
C ALA A 1142 16.56 -1.12 -22.44
N VAL A 1143 15.46 -1.83 -22.69
CA VAL A 1143 15.44 -3.13 -23.38
C VAL A 1143 14.55 -3.05 -24.62
N ASP A 1144 15.10 -3.35 -25.79
CA ASP A 1144 14.37 -3.47 -27.04
C ASP A 1144 14.52 -4.91 -27.57
N THR A 1145 13.49 -5.73 -27.34
CA THR A 1145 13.48 -7.13 -27.78
C THR A 1145 13.29 -7.28 -29.29
N ASP A 1146 12.73 -6.28 -29.98
CA ASP A 1146 12.57 -6.32 -31.44
C ASP A 1146 13.90 -6.01 -32.14
N ALA A 1147 14.72 -5.14 -31.53
CA ALA A 1147 16.07 -4.83 -31.96
C ALA A 1147 17.17 -5.69 -31.31
N ASN A 1148 16.79 -6.64 -30.44
CA ASN A 1148 17.70 -7.45 -29.63
C ASN A 1148 18.78 -6.62 -28.89
N THR A 1149 18.40 -5.45 -28.38
CA THR A 1149 19.33 -4.48 -27.80
C THR A 1149 19.02 -4.22 -26.33
N VAL A 1150 20.07 -4.12 -25.52
CA VAL A 1150 20.02 -3.71 -24.10
C VAL A 1150 20.95 -2.52 -23.90
N THR A 1151 20.43 -1.43 -23.34
CA THR A 1151 21.18 -0.18 -23.11
C THR A 1151 21.36 0.06 -21.62
N LEU A 1152 22.60 0.32 -21.19
CA LEU A 1152 22.95 0.77 -19.86
C LEU A 1152 23.23 2.27 -19.87
N THR A 1153 22.60 3.04 -18.98
CA THR A 1153 22.77 4.49 -18.85
C THR A 1153 23.33 4.85 -17.47
N LEU A 1154 24.35 5.69 -17.41
CA LEU A 1154 25.00 6.11 -16.17
C LEU A 1154 25.33 7.60 -16.20
N ASP A 1155 25.21 8.29 -15.06
CA ASP A 1155 25.71 9.66 -14.92
C ASP A 1155 27.23 9.69 -15.08
N ARG A 1156 27.76 10.71 -15.75
CA ARG A 1156 29.20 10.86 -15.97
C ARG A 1156 30.00 11.09 -14.70
N ALA A 1157 29.38 11.64 -13.66
CA ALA A 1157 29.99 11.77 -12.34
C ALA A 1157 30.46 10.42 -11.78
N ALA A 1158 29.80 9.32 -12.14
CA ALA A 1158 30.19 7.97 -11.69
C ALA A 1158 31.61 7.56 -12.12
N PHE A 1159 32.11 8.12 -13.23
CA PHE A 1159 33.48 7.92 -13.70
C PHE A 1159 34.30 9.20 -13.61
N ASP A 1160 34.10 10.01 -12.56
CA ASP A 1160 34.78 11.28 -12.31
C ASP A 1160 34.62 12.30 -13.46
N GLY A 1161 33.57 12.18 -14.28
CA GLY A 1161 33.30 13.04 -15.43
C GLY A 1161 34.24 12.83 -16.63
N VAL A 1162 34.99 11.73 -16.69
CA VAL A 1162 35.94 11.43 -17.77
C VAL A 1162 35.25 11.40 -19.14
N ASP A 1163 35.94 11.74 -20.23
CA ASP A 1163 35.33 11.57 -21.55
C ASP A 1163 35.36 10.10 -21.95
N ALA A 1164 34.25 9.57 -22.48
CA ALA A 1164 34.17 8.17 -22.89
C ALA A 1164 35.25 7.81 -23.92
N ALA A 1165 35.71 8.75 -24.74
CA ALA A 1165 36.80 8.51 -25.69
C ALA A 1165 38.16 8.22 -24.99
N ASP A 1166 38.32 8.65 -23.75
CA ASP A 1166 39.51 8.41 -22.94
C ASP A 1166 39.40 7.12 -22.10
N LEU A 1167 38.25 6.45 -22.11
CA LEU A 1167 38.03 5.18 -21.43
C LEU A 1167 38.38 3.98 -22.32
N GLU A 1168 38.68 2.86 -21.68
CA GLU A 1168 38.79 1.56 -22.32
C GLU A 1168 37.85 0.56 -21.66
N VAL A 1169 37.31 -0.39 -22.42
CA VAL A 1169 36.29 -1.33 -21.92
C VAL A 1169 36.59 -2.79 -22.25
N VAL A 1170 36.04 -3.69 -21.44
CA VAL A 1170 35.78 -5.09 -21.79
C VAL A 1170 34.27 -5.29 -21.71
N ALA A 1171 33.64 -5.53 -22.85
CA ALA A 1171 32.22 -5.77 -22.95
C ALA A 1171 31.98 -7.25 -23.28
N ALA A 1172 31.18 -7.94 -22.46
CA ALA A 1172 30.98 -9.38 -22.52
C ALA A 1172 29.54 -9.79 -22.24
N VAL A 1173 29.18 -10.99 -22.69
CA VAL A 1173 27.86 -11.61 -22.45
C VAL A 1173 28.03 -13.06 -21.99
N GLN A 1174 27.21 -13.47 -21.04
CA GLN A 1174 27.10 -14.86 -20.56
C GLN A 1174 25.67 -15.15 -20.07
N SER A 1175 25.35 -16.40 -19.78
CA SER A 1175 24.17 -16.76 -19.01
C SER A 1175 24.30 -16.41 -17.53
N GLU A 1176 23.27 -15.77 -17.01
CA GLU A 1176 23.04 -15.63 -15.58
C GLU A 1176 22.69 -16.98 -14.90
N ASP A 1177 23.11 -17.12 -13.65
CA ASP A 1177 22.67 -18.13 -12.69
C ASP A 1177 22.51 -17.49 -11.30
N ARG A 1178 21.31 -16.95 -11.03
CA ARG A 1178 20.89 -16.38 -9.73
C ARG A 1178 21.91 -15.38 -9.14
N GLY A 1179 22.28 -14.37 -9.92
CA GLY A 1179 23.24 -13.34 -9.51
C GLY A 1179 24.72 -13.67 -9.78
N SER A 1180 25.04 -14.83 -10.37
CA SER A 1180 26.40 -15.20 -10.79
C SER A 1180 26.45 -15.69 -12.24
N LEU A 1181 27.63 -15.95 -12.78
CA LEU A 1181 27.81 -16.54 -14.11
C LEU A 1181 27.57 -18.06 -14.09
N ARG A 1182 26.79 -18.54 -15.07
CA ARG A 1182 26.50 -19.98 -15.21
C ARG A 1182 27.79 -20.78 -15.38
N PRO A 1183 27.97 -21.90 -14.63
CA PRO A 1183 29.22 -22.65 -14.66
C PRO A 1183 29.45 -23.37 -16.00
N VAL A 1184 30.73 -23.66 -16.26
CA VAL A 1184 31.19 -24.45 -17.41
C VAL A 1184 31.91 -25.71 -16.92
N ALA A 1185 31.52 -26.86 -17.47
CA ALA A 1185 32.12 -28.17 -17.20
C ALA A 1185 32.71 -28.81 -18.47
N GLU A 1186 33.40 -29.95 -18.34
CA GLU A 1186 33.94 -30.67 -19.52
C GLU A 1186 32.81 -31.14 -20.46
N THR A 1187 31.65 -31.51 -19.92
CA THR A 1187 30.46 -31.96 -20.67
C THR A 1187 29.26 -31.10 -20.27
N ALA A 1188 28.46 -30.70 -21.25
CA ALA A 1188 27.27 -29.90 -21.00
C ALA A 1188 26.25 -30.65 -20.13
N GLY A 1189 25.69 -29.94 -19.16
CA GLY A 1189 24.57 -30.38 -18.34
C GLY A 1189 23.29 -29.65 -18.73
N GLU A 1190 22.21 -29.88 -17.98
CA GLU A 1190 20.92 -29.23 -18.26
C GLU A 1190 20.99 -27.71 -18.17
N TYR A 1191 21.66 -27.19 -17.14
CA TYR A 1191 21.82 -25.76 -16.85
C TYR A 1191 23.31 -25.38 -16.69
N VAL A 1192 24.22 -26.13 -17.32
CA VAL A 1192 25.67 -25.98 -17.19
C VAL A 1192 26.29 -26.07 -18.59
N PHE A 1193 27.12 -25.09 -18.96
CA PHE A 1193 27.85 -25.13 -20.23
C PHE A 1193 28.83 -26.31 -20.26
N GLY A 1194 29.04 -26.90 -21.42
CA GLY A 1194 30.07 -27.91 -21.67
C GLY A 1194 31.31 -27.33 -22.31
N GLY A 1195 32.31 -28.17 -22.58
CA GLY A 1195 33.45 -27.79 -23.40
C GLY A 1195 34.65 -27.21 -22.66
N ALA A 1196 34.66 -27.24 -21.33
CA ALA A 1196 35.87 -26.94 -20.58
C ALA A 1196 37.02 -27.89 -20.94
N LYS A 1197 38.26 -27.38 -20.98
CA LYS A 1197 39.47 -28.16 -21.27
C LYS A 1197 39.70 -29.15 -20.13
N ALA A 1198 39.86 -30.42 -20.48
CA ALA A 1198 40.02 -31.49 -19.49
C ALA A 1198 41.18 -31.21 -18.52
N GLY A 1199 40.90 -31.29 -17.22
CA GLY A 1199 41.86 -30.98 -16.15
C GLY A 1199 42.18 -29.48 -15.95
N ALA A 1200 41.41 -28.58 -16.57
CA ALA A 1200 41.52 -27.13 -16.42
C ALA A 1200 40.15 -26.45 -16.18
N VAL A 1201 39.12 -27.18 -15.75
CA VAL A 1201 37.76 -26.66 -15.52
C VAL A 1201 37.78 -25.46 -14.57
N ASP A 1202 38.55 -25.55 -13.48
CA ASP A 1202 38.71 -24.47 -12.49
C ASP A 1202 39.46 -23.23 -13.02
N ALA A 1203 39.92 -23.23 -14.27
CA ALA A 1203 40.55 -22.10 -14.96
C ALA A 1203 39.73 -21.60 -16.17
N ALA A 1204 38.54 -22.17 -16.41
CA ALA A 1204 37.68 -21.83 -17.53
C ALA A 1204 37.03 -20.45 -17.30
N PRO A 1205 37.13 -19.48 -18.23
CA PRO A 1205 36.82 -18.06 -18.00
C PRO A 1205 35.37 -17.72 -17.63
N LEU A 1206 34.42 -18.64 -17.86
CA LEU A 1206 32.98 -18.43 -17.67
C LEU A 1206 32.39 -17.26 -18.46
N LEU A 1207 32.97 -16.89 -19.61
CA LEU A 1207 32.37 -15.94 -20.56
C LEU A 1207 31.98 -16.69 -21.84
N ALA A 1208 30.77 -16.46 -22.33
CA ALA A 1208 30.30 -17.05 -23.58
C ALA A 1208 30.77 -16.22 -24.78
N ASP A 1209 30.67 -14.89 -24.67
CA ASP A 1209 31.08 -13.96 -25.71
C ASP A 1209 31.65 -12.63 -25.18
N LEU A 1210 32.45 -11.93 -25.98
CA LEU A 1210 33.02 -10.61 -25.69
C LEU A 1210 33.58 -9.93 -26.95
N VAL A 1211 33.55 -8.59 -26.95
CA VAL A 1211 34.17 -7.79 -28.00
C VAL A 1211 35.70 -7.92 -27.96
N ALA A 1212 36.27 -8.62 -28.94
CA ALA A 1212 37.71 -8.81 -29.02
C ALA A 1212 38.42 -7.59 -29.66
N PRO A 1213 39.59 -7.15 -29.17
CA PRO A 1213 40.33 -6.06 -29.82
C PRO A 1213 40.77 -6.42 -31.24
N ASP A 1214 40.91 -5.37 -32.05
CA ASP A 1214 41.33 -5.46 -33.45
C ASP A 1214 42.53 -6.42 -33.68
N GLY A 1215 42.29 -7.42 -34.52
CA GLY A 1215 43.31 -8.39 -34.92
C GLY A 1215 43.54 -9.55 -33.94
N ARG A 1216 42.74 -9.68 -32.87
CA ARG A 1216 42.61 -10.88 -32.06
C ARG A 1216 41.25 -11.55 -32.31
N THR A 1217 41.17 -12.85 -32.05
CA THR A 1217 39.88 -13.58 -32.04
C THR A 1217 39.47 -13.79 -30.59
N GLN A 1218 38.16 -13.83 -30.32
CA GLN A 1218 37.62 -14.20 -29.02
C GLN A 1218 38.30 -15.47 -28.46
N SER A 1219 38.33 -16.55 -29.24
CA SER A 1219 38.97 -17.80 -28.85
C SER A 1219 40.44 -17.68 -28.43
N SER A 1220 41.16 -16.67 -28.93
CA SER A 1220 42.54 -16.39 -28.54
C SER A 1220 42.65 -15.54 -27.28
N VAL A 1221 41.66 -14.68 -27.04
CA VAL A 1221 41.54 -13.84 -25.84
C VAL A 1221 41.12 -14.68 -24.64
N LEU A 1222 40.15 -15.57 -24.82
CA LEU A 1222 39.63 -16.48 -23.81
C LEU A 1222 40.49 -17.76 -23.64
N ASP A 1223 41.68 -17.84 -24.25
CA ASP A 1223 42.52 -19.04 -24.15
C ASP A 1223 43.11 -19.22 -22.74
N TYR A 1224 42.89 -20.39 -22.15
CA TYR A 1224 43.28 -20.73 -20.76
C TYR A 1224 43.91 -22.13 -20.67
N ALA A 1225 44.55 -22.42 -19.55
CA ALA A 1225 45.13 -23.74 -19.26
C ALA A 1225 45.04 -24.07 -17.76
N ALA A 1226 45.38 -25.31 -17.39
CA ALA A 1226 45.37 -25.71 -15.98
C ALA A 1226 46.30 -24.82 -15.15
N GLY A 1227 45.74 -24.10 -14.17
CA GLY A 1227 46.47 -23.13 -13.33
C GLY A 1227 46.82 -21.81 -14.03
N GLN A 1228 46.23 -21.51 -15.19
CA GLN A 1228 46.42 -20.27 -15.92
C GLN A 1228 45.06 -19.77 -16.48
N ARG A 1229 44.53 -18.70 -15.88
CA ARG A 1229 43.32 -18.00 -16.34
C ARG A 1229 43.55 -17.30 -17.68
N ALA A 1230 42.48 -17.00 -18.39
CA ALA A 1230 42.54 -16.12 -19.58
C ALA A 1230 42.88 -14.69 -19.14
N THR A 1231 43.63 -13.96 -19.97
CA THR A 1231 43.96 -12.54 -19.73
C THR A 1231 43.29 -11.68 -20.80
N ILE A 1232 42.27 -10.93 -20.39
CA ILE A 1232 41.38 -10.19 -21.27
C ILE A 1232 41.96 -8.78 -21.50
N PRO A 1233 42.20 -8.40 -22.77
CA PRO A 1233 42.63 -7.06 -23.12
C PRO A 1233 41.47 -6.06 -23.19
N PHE A 1234 41.73 -4.82 -22.79
CA PHE A 1234 40.79 -3.71 -22.98
C PHE A 1234 40.73 -3.24 -24.45
N VAL A 1235 39.56 -2.73 -24.83
CA VAL A 1235 39.30 -2.06 -26.11
C VAL A 1235 39.19 -0.55 -25.86
N SER A 1236 40.03 0.23 -26.55
CA SER A 1236 39.97 1.71 -26.50
C SER A 1236 38.70 2.21 -27.17
N LEU A 1237 38.02 3.17 -26.55
CA LEU A 1237 36.84 3.82 -27.11
C LEU A 1237 37.17 5.02 -28.02
N GLY A 1238 38.39 5.57 -27.94
CA GLY A 1238 38.87 6.70 -28.76
C GLY A 1238 40.15 6.44 -29.56
#